data_AF-A0A7C4V5R7-F1
#
_entry.id   AF-A0A7C4V5R7-F1
#
_cell.length_a   1.000
_cell.length_b   1.000
_cell.length_c   1.000
_cell.angle_alpha   90.00
_cell.angle_beta   90.00
_cell.angle_gamma   90.00
#
_symmetry.space_group_name_H-M   'P 1'
#
loop_
_entity.id
_entity.type
_entity.pdbx_description
1 polymer ?
#
loop_
_entity_poly.entity_id
_entity_poly.type
_entity_poly.pdbx_seq_one_letter_code
_entity_poly.pdbx_strand_id
1 'polypeptide(L)'
;MELQEQIEKLQQFFEVHEEYAKSLHDQVRKGQPWLVVEFSDLAKHSPELADAILEQPEEILKAWEMAIDRLDLPRSSESEAPRIEVRLRGLPKQQQVELRNIRAKHLNKLLQIVGIVRQKSDVRPQMTSARFECPSCGNVLHVLQADQKFKEPSRCGCGRKGKFKLLSKELVDAQSITLEEAPEDLDGGEQPKRMKLFLKNDLVAPLSDRKTNPGSKITIVGAVKEVPIILSTGGQSTRFDLIIEVNYLESVQEDFSEIQITPEQEQEIRELSQDPDLFEKFVASIAPSIYGHEPIKQALILQLFGGVHKSRDRGVKSRGDIHILLIGDPGSGKSQLLKRISMVAPKARFVSGKGASGAGLTASVVRDEFLKGFALEAGALVLANRGTCCIDELDKMTKEDTSAMHEALEQQCFSYDTRITLASGKEVLIGDFVEEYMKKHPDKVLRGKDCLVLSDGIVTEEVLSTDWRSIFPTKITRVSKHVAAHYLYKITMANGRSITVTPEHPTFVVQDGEVKMLRADQVIIGQMMPSPRHLPILGETQHFSTAQKDIFNPRASQHILVPMHNDAKLYRLIGYLLSEGSTEKNRGKLIGVNFTNKDVQLLDDFKECMKDIFDIIPYAQVRKDDYELRTMLRYTSTELANFFEREFGSVLLKSDSKHIPDILMQGKKSDIANMLLTLFEGDGHVAQKTRTLRIGYGSNSRRLVEQIQDLLLRFGILSSITTFQKTYKVNITGHDNIRRFLNCIGFMNK
;
A
#
# COMPACT_ATOMS: atom_id res chain seq x y z
N MET A 1 -31.81 -37.74 29.38
CA MET A 1 -32.03 -36.89 30.57
C MET A 1 -33.20 -35.97 30.29
N GLU A 2 -34.02 -35.67 31.30
CA GLU A 2 -35.03 -34.64 31.18
C GLU A 2 -34.39 -33.24 31.24
N LEU A 3 -34.99 -32.25 30.57
CA LEU A 3 -34.46 -30.88 30.48
C LEU A 3 -34.19 -30.26 31.87
N GLN A 4 -35.04 -30.58 32.86
CA GLN A 4 -34.89 -30.10 34.23
C GLN A 4 -33.64 -30.64 34.92
N GLU A 5 -33.35 -31.93 34.74
CA GLU A 5 -32.16 -32.59 35.28
C GLU A 5 -30.88 -32.04 34.64
N GLN A 6 -30.93 -31.70 33.34
CA GLN A 6 -29.82 -31.03 32.65
C GLN A 6 -29.54 -29.65 33.25
N ILE A 7 -30.58 -28.85 33.48
CA ILE A 7 -30.43 -27.51 34.07
C ILE A 7 -29.87 -27.59 35.49
N GLU A 8 -30.35 -28.52 36.33
CA GLU A 8 -29.86 -28.68 37.71
C GLU A 8 -28.39 -29.09 37.77
N LYS A 9 -27.95 -30.07 36.97
CA LYS A 9 -26.54 -30.47 36.89
C LYS A 9 -25.65 -29.32 36.38
N LEU A 10 -26.14 -28.52 35.44
CA LEU A 10 -25.42 -27.33 34.97
C LEU A 10 -25.33 -26.21 36.02
N GLN A 11 -26.36 -26.05 36.86
CA GLN A 11 -26.30 -25.13 38.00
C GLN A 11 -25.24 -25.59 39.01
N GLN A 12 -25.21 -26.88 39.33
CA GLN A 12 -24.19 -27.47 40.20
C GLN A 12 -22.77 -27.28 39.64
N PHE A 13 -22.60 -27.35 38.32
CA PHE A 13 -21.32 -27.07 37.68
C PHE A 13 -20.82 -25.64 37.98
N PHE A 14 -21.71 -24.64 37.88
CA PHE A 14 -21.35 -23.25 38.20
C PHE A 14 -21.10 -23.01 39.70
N GLU A 15 -21.77 -23.75 40.58
CA GLU A 15 -21.53 -23.70 42.03
C GLU A 15 -20.17 -24.31 42.42
N VAL A 16 -19.79 -25.43 41.80
CA VAL A 16 -18.51 -26.11 42.07
C VAL A 16 -17.33 -25.33 41.51
N HIS A 17 -17.49 -24.70 40.34
CA HIS A 17 -16.45 -23.93 39.68
C HIS A 17 -16.71 -22.42 39.78
N GLU A 18 -16.51 -21.85 40.98
CA GLU A 18 -16.68 -20.41 41.24
C GLU A 18 -15.89 -19.50 40.29
N GLU A 19 -14.80 -19.99 39.67
CA GLU A 19 -14.00 -19.25 38.70
C GLU A 19 -14.81 -18.84 37.46
N TYR A 20 -15.66 -19.73 36.95
CA TYR A 20 -16.53 -19.42 35.81
C TYR A 20 -17.64 -18.43 36.19
N ALA A 21 -18.18 -18.52 37.41
CA ALA A 21 -19.16 -17.56 37.92
C ALA A 21 -18.55 -16.15 38.11
N LYS A 22 -17.31 -16.07 38.64
CA LYS A 22 -16.56 -14.80 38.74
C LYS A 22 -16.24 -14.22 37.35
N SER A 23 -15.81 -15.06 36.40
CA SER A 23 -15.58 -14.65 35.01
C SER A 23 -16.86 -14.13 34.35
N LEU A 24 -18.00 -14.78 34.57
CA LEU A 24 -19.32 -14.32 34.10
C LEU A 24 -19.65 -12.92 34.63
N HIS A 25 -19.48 -12.68 35.93
CA HIS A 25 -19.71 -11.35 36.52
C HIS A 25 -18.82 -10.27 35.90
N ASP A 26 -17.54 -10.57 35.67
CA ASP A 26 -16.59 -9.64 35.06
C ASP A 26 -16.88 -9.39 33.57
N GLN A 27 -17.31 -10.40 32.82
CA GLN A 27 -17.65 -10.28 31.41
C GLN A 27 -18.94 -9.47 31.21
N VAL A 28 -19.95 -9.70 32.05
CA VAL A 28 -21.18 -8.89 32.06
C VAL A 28 -20.88 -7.43 32.37
N ARG A 29 -20.00 -7.13 33.35
CA ARG A 29 -19.55 -5.76 33.64
C ARG A 29 -18.84 -5.09 32.46
N LYS A 30 -18.09 -5.86 31.67
CA LYS A 30 -17.38 -5.39 30.47
C LYS A 30 -18.29 -5.30 29.24
N GLY A 31 -19.56 -5.69 29.35
CA GLY A 31 -20.50 -5.71 28.22
C GLY A 31 -20.19 -6.79 27.19
N GLN A 32 -19.51 -7.88 27.59
CA GLN A 32 -19.20 -9.03 26.73
C GLN A 32 -20.14 -10.19 27.08
N PRO A 33 -21.12 -10.53 26.23
CA PRO A 33 -22.16 -11.51 26.56
C PRO A 33 -21.77 -12.93 26.15
N TRP A 34 -20.56 -13.39 26.45
CA TRP A 34 -20.12 -14.75 26.13
C TRP A 34 -19.18 -15.31 27.19
N LEU A 35 -19.27 -16.61 27.47
CA LEU A 35 -18.43 -17.34 28.42
C LEU A 35 -17.67 -18.45 27.70
N VAL A 36 -16.36 -18.59 27.95
CA VAL A 36 -15.58 -19.75 27.48
C VAL A 36 -15.45 -20.77 28.60
N VAL A 37 -15.86 -22.00 28.31
CA VAL A 37 -15.78 -23.14 29.23
C VAL A 37 -14.88 -24.21 28.63
N GLU A 38 -13.94 -24.75 29.43
CA GLU A 38 -13.18 -25.91 29.01
C GLU A 38 -14.01 -27.19 29.10
N PHE A 39 -14.03 -27.97 28.02
CA PHE A 39 -14.74 -29.25 27.96
C PHE A 39 -14.17 -30.25 28.98
N SER A 40 -12.88 -30.14 29.30
CA SER A 40 -12.19 -30.97 30.30
C SER A 40 -12.85 -30.87 31.69
N ASP A 41 -13.31 -29.68 32.08
CA ASP A 41 -13.95 -29.44 33.38
C ASP A 41 -15.39 -29.93 33.39
N LEU A 42 -16.12 -29.75 32.27
CA LEU A 42 -17.47 -30.32 32.12
C LEU A 42 -17.44 -31.85 32.21
N ALA A 43 -16.44 -32.48 31.58
CA ALA A 43 -16.26 -33.93 31.60
C ALA A 43 -15.90 -34.47 33.00
N LYS A 44 -15.10 -33.73 33.79
CA LYS A 44 -14.79 -34.09 35.18
C LYS A 44 -16.02 -34.03 36.08
N HIS A 45 -16.88 -33.03 35.89
CA HIS A 45 -18.06 -32.85 36.72
C HIS A 45 -19.15 -33.86 36.37
N SER A 46 -19.45 -34.02 35.08
CA SER A 46 -20.56 -34.86 34.62
C SER A 46 -20.26 -35.46 33.24
N PRO A 47 -19.81 -36.72 33.17
CA PRO A 47 -19.57 -37.43 31.91
C PRO A 47 -20.83 -37.51 31.04
N GLU A 48 -22.00 -37.69 31.66
CA GLU A 48 -23.29 -37.79 30.95
C GLU A 48 -23.64 -36.52 30.17
N LEU A 49 -23.42 -35.34 30.74
CA LEU A 49 -23.63 -34.06 30.04
C LEU A 49 -22.58 -33.84 28.95
N ALA A 50 -21.34 -34.28 29.18
CA ALA A 50 -20.26 -34.19 28.22
C ALA A 50 -20.50 -35.08 26.98
N ASP A 51 -21.07 -36.27 27.15
CA ASP A 51 -21.47 -37.11 26.00
C ASP A 51 -22.70 -36.52 25.29
N ALA A 52 -23.67 -36.04 26.07
CA ALA A 52 -24.89 -35.50 25.51
C ALA A 52 -24.63 -34.22 24.67
N ILE A 53 -23.68 -33.35 25.08
CA ILE A 53 -23.36 -32.12 24.33
C ILE A 53 -22.64 -32.40 22.99
N LEU A 54 -21.97 -33.56 22.88
CA LEU A 54 -21.35 -34.00 21.64
C LEU A 54 -22.39 -34.51 20.63
N GLU A 55 -23.42 -35.21 21.11
CA GLU A 55 -24.49 -35.78 20.29
C GLU A 55 -25.62 -34.78 19.97
N GLN A 56 -26.00 -33.94 20.93
CA GLN A 56 -27.11 -32.98 20.83
C GLN A 56 -26.72 -31.60 21.38
N PRO A 57 -25.81 -30.87 20.72
CA PRO A 57 -25.32 -29.58 21.19
C PRO A 57 -26.41 -28.51 21.30
N GLU A 58 -27.39 -28.48 20.39
CA GLU A 58 -28.42 -27.42 20.39
C GLU A 58 -29.34 -27.45 21.61
N GLU A 59 -29.74 -28.64 22.05
CA GLU A 59 -30.64 -28.79 23.20
C GLU A 59 -29.92 -28.42 24.48
N ILE A 60 -28.66 -28.84 24.62
CA ILE A 60 -27.87 -28.58 25.81
C ILE A 60 -27.40 -27.14 25.87
N LEU A 61 -26.98 -26.52 24.76
CA LEU A 61 -26.64 -25.10 24.76
C LEU A 61 -27.85 -24.22 25.18
N LYS A 62 -29.08 -24.60 24.80
CA LYS A 62 -30.29 -23.93 25.32
C LYS A 62 -30.50 -24.18 26.82
N ALA A 63 -30.25 -25.40 27.29
CA ALA A 63 -30.30 -25.70 28.73
C ALA A 63 -29.24 -24.89 29.51
N TRP A 64 -28.06 -24.64 28.93
CA TRP A 64 -27.04 -23.75 29.48
C TRP A 64 -27.52 -22.30 29.56
N GLU A 65 -28.11 -21.76 28.49
CA GLU A 65 -28.70 -20.41 28.51
C GLU A 65 -29.73 -20.29 29.64
N MET A 66 -30.63 -21.27 29.77
CA MET A 66 -31.64 -21.31 30.84
C MET A 66 -31.04 -21.45 32.25
N ALA A 67 -29.93 -22.17 32.39
CA ALA A 67 -29.23 -22.30 33.66
C ALA A 67 -28.56 -20.99 34.08
N ILE A 68 -27.96 -20.26 33.13
CA ILE A 68 -27.34 -18.94 33.34
C ILE A 68 -28.39 -17.89 33.69
N ASP A 69 -29.56 -17.91 33.04
CA ASP A 69 -30.66 -16.98 33.36
C ASP A 69 -31.18 -17.10 34.80
N ARG A 70 -30.98 -18.28 35.43
CA ARG A 70 -31.34 -18.53 36.83
C ARG A 70 -30.25 -18.09 37.82
N LEU A 71 -29.03 -17.80 37.36
CA LEU A 71 -27.95 -17.27 38.19
C LEU A 71 -28.18 -15.76 38.40
N ASP A 72 -28.04 -15.29 39.64
CA ASP A 72 -28.38 -13.92 40.03
C ASP A 72 -27.26 -12.93 39.60
N LEU A 73 -27.27 -12.55 38.31
CA LEU A 73 -26.28 -11.65 37.71
C LEU A 73 -26.60 -10.17 38.01
N PRO A 74 -25.60 -9.30 38.28
CA PRO A 74 -25.80 -7.89 38.59
C PRO A 74 -26.36 -7.14 37.38
N ARG A 75 -27.65 -6.77 37.45
CA ARG A 75 -28.38 -6.08 36.38
C ARG A 75 -28.12 -4.57 36.42
N SER A 76 -27.52 -4.02 35.38
CA SER A 76 -27.54 -2.57 35.14
C SER A 76 -28.80 -2.21 34.33
N SER A 77 -29.83 -1.70 35.02
CA SER A 77 -31.01 -0.95 34.51
C SER A 77 -31.86 -1.56 33.37
N GLU A 78 -33.15 -1.84 33.66
CA GLU A 78 -34.39 -1.92 32.83
C GLU A 78 -34.37 -2.32 31.34
N SER A 79 -33.24 -2.76 30.81
CA SER A 79 -33.05 -3.24 29.44
C SER A 79 -33.04 -4.77 29.48
N GLU A 80 -33.67 -5.42 28.49
CA GLU A 80 -33.68 -6.89 28.34
C GLU A 80 -32.26 -7.45 28.60
N ALA A 81 -32.14 -8.42 29.52
CA ALA A 81 -30.85 -8.98 29.89
C ALA A 81 -30.12 -9.50 28.64
N PRO A 82 -28.81 -9.21 28.49
CA PRO A 82 -28.06 -9.71 27.35
C PRO A 82 -28.01 -11.24 27.41
N ARG A 83 -28.45 -11.92 26.34
CA ARG A 83 -28.33 -13.38 26.22
C ARG A 83 -26.85 -13.75 26.23
N ILE A 84 -26.43 -14.56 27.20
CA ILE A 84 -25.02 -14.98 27.35
C ILE A 84 -24.81 -16.26 26.55
N GLU A 85 -23.89 -16.23 25.58
CA GLU A 85 -23.55 -17.40 24.77
C GLU A 85 -22.40 -18.20 25.41
N VAL A 86 -22.55 -19.53 25.46
CA VAL A 86 -21.54 -20.43 26.03
C VAL A 86 -20.68 -21.04 24.92
N ARG A 87 -19.38 -20.77 24.97
CA ARG A 87 -18.38 -21.27 24.02
C ARG A 87 -17.59 -22.41 24.65
N LEU A 88 -17.42 -23.51 23.93
CA LEU A 88 -16.69 -24.69 24.42
C LEU A 88 -15.31 -24.78 23.80
N ARG A 89 -14.28 -24.92 24.64
CA ARG A 89 -12.88 -25.09 24.23
C ARG A 89 -12.34 -26.45 24.65
N GLY A 90 -11.45 -27.02 23.83
CA GLY A 90 -10.66 -28.21 24.21
C GLY A 90 -11.43 -29.53 24.14
N LEU A 91 -12.04 -29.82 22.99
CA LEU A 91 -12.71 -31.11 22.76
C LEU A 91 -11.70 -32.29 22.78
N PRO A 92 -12.17 -33.52 23.08
CA PRO A 92 -11.32 -34.71 23.03
C PRO A 92 -10.79 -34.95 21.62
N LYS A 93 -9.56 -35.48 21.51
CA LYS A 93 -8.92 -35.79 20.22
C LYS A 93 -9.76 -36.73 19.34
N GLN A 94 -10.61 -37.59 19.92
CA GLN A 94 -11.52 -38.45 19.14
C GLN A 94 -12.54 -37.65 18.31
N GLN A 95 -12.87 -36.44 18.74
CA GLN A 95 -13.83 -35.56 18.08
C GLN A 95 -13.17 -34.59 17.10
N GLN A 96 -11.84 -34.66 16.97
CA GLN A 96 -11.10 -33.94 15.95
C GLN A 96 -11.23 -34.68 14.62
N VAL A 97 -11.92 -34.07 13.66
CA VAL A 97 -12.20 -34.67 12.36
C VAL A 97 -11.68 -33.76 11.25
N GLU A 98 -10.93 -34.33 10.32
CA GLU A 98 -10.49 -33.66 9.09
C GLU A 98 -11.70 -33.30 8.21
N LEU A 99 -11.65 -32.17 7.50
CA LEU A 99 -12.78 -31.70 6.67
C LEU A 99 -13.24 -32.78 5.67
N ARG A 100 -12.31 -33.56 5.13
CA ARG A 100 -12.57 -34.64 4.18
C ARG A 100 -13.32 -35.82 4.75
N ASN A 101 -13.23 -36.07 6.04
CA ASN A 101 -13.85 -37.21 6.71
C ASN A 101 -15.28 -36.91 7.21
N ILE A 102 -15.72 -35.66 7.09
CA ILE A 102 -17.09 -35.24 7.40
C ILE A 102 -18.08 -35.94 6.44
N ARG A 103 -19.06 -36.62 7.02
CA ARG A 103 -20.07 -37.48 6.38
C ARG A 103 -21.38 -37.35 7.17
N ALA A 104 -22.45 -37.95 6.66
CA ALA A 104 -23.77 -37.93 7.27
C ALA A 104 -23.79 -38.36 8.76
N LYS A 105 -22.89 -39.25 9.19
CA LYS A 105 -22.77 -39.69 10.60
C LYS A 105 -22.42 -38.57 11.60
N HIS A 106 -21.93 -37.44 11.09
CA HIS A 106 -21.52 -36.28 11.88
C HIS A 106 -22.57 -35.15 11.88
N LEU A 107 -23.72 -35.35 11.23
CA LEU A 107 -24.82 -34.37 11.23
C LEU A 107 -25.31 -34.12 12.65
N ASN A 108 -25.52 -32.84 12.96
CA ASN A 108 -25.96 -32.32 14.26
C ASN A 108 -25.03 -32.63 15.44
N LYS A 109 -23.83 -33.19 15.20
CA LYS A 109 -22.84 -33.45 16.25
C LYS A 109 -21.84 -32.30 16.36
N LEU A 110 -21.32 -32.07 17.56
CA LEU A 110 -20.31 -31.06 17.82
C LEU A 110 -18.92 -31.60 17.48
N LEU A 111 -18.20 -30.98 16.53
CA LEU A 111 -16.88 -31.43 16.07
C LEU A 111 -15.82 -30.36 16.27
N GLN A 112 -14.58 -30.81 16.43
CA GLN A 112 -13.40 -29.95 16.34
C GLN A 112 -12.75 -30.14 14.97
N ILE A 113 -12.54 -29.03 14.25
CA ILE A 113 -12.01 -29.03 12.90
C ILE A 113 -10.91 -28.00 12.80
N VAL A 114 -9.83 -28.33 12.10
CA VAL A 114 -8.69 -27.43 11.87
C VAL A 114 -8.57 -27.18 10.37
N GLY A 115 -8.33 -25.93 9.99
CA GLY A 115 -8.10 -25.57 8.59
C GLY A 115 -7.62 -24.14 8.41
N ILE A 116 -7.39 -23.76 7.16
CA ILE A 116 -6.94 -22.42 6.77
C ILE A 116 -8.12 -21.64 6.20
N VAL A 117 -8.30 -20.39 6.64
CA VAL A 117 -9.33 -19.51 6.09
C VAL A 117 -8.98 -19.10 4.66
N ARG A 118 -9.80 -19.46 3.68
CA ARG A 118 -9.58 -19.09 2.27
C ARG A 118 -10.33 -17.81 1.89
N GLN A 119 -11.61 -17.77 2.26
CA GLN A 119 -12.52 -16.71 1.87
C GLN A 119 -13.30 -16.23 3.09
N LYS A 120 -13.56 -14.92 3.14
CA LYS A 120 -14.29 -14.28 4.23
C LYS A 120 -15.29 -13.30 3.66
N SER A 121 -16.55 -13.42 4.06
CA SER A 121 -17.62 -12.50 3.66
C SER A 121 -17.65 -11.24 4.52
N ASP A 122 -18.31 -10.20 4.02
CA ASP A 122 -18.70 -9.07 4.87
C ASP A 122 -19.66 -9.52 5.97
N VAL A 123 -19.62 -8.81 7.10
CA VAL A 123 -20.57 -8.95 8.21
C VAL A 123 -21.92 -8.42 7.78
N ARG A 124 -22.97 -9.21 7.97
CA ARG A 124 -24.34 -8.83 7.61
C ARG A 124 -25.32 -9.18 8.71
N PRO A 125 -26.31 -8.32 8.97
CA PRO A 125 -27.37 -8.64 9.91
C PRO A 125 -28.26 -9.75 9.33
N GLN A 126 -28.33 -10.89 10.02
CA GLN A 126 -29.27 -11.96 9.78
C GLN A 126 -30.40 -11.90 10.81
N MET A 127 -31.62 -12.14 10.36
CA MET A 127 -32.79 -12.14 11.24
C MET A 127 -32.95 -13.51 11.91
N THR A 128 -32.92 -13.56 13.24
CA THR A 128 -33.13 -14.78 14.05
C THR A 128 -34.58 -14.93 14.50
N SER A 129 -35.26 -13.83 14.80
CA SER A 129 -36.67 -13.83 15.19
C SER A 129 -37.42 -12.63 14.60
N ALA A 130 -38.71 -12.81 14.38
CA ALA A 130 -39.60 -11.77 13.94
C ALA A 130 -40.89 -11.78 14.76
N ARG A 131 -41.32 -10.60 15.22
CA ARG A 131 -42.59 -10.41 15.92
C ARG A 131 -43.64 -9.93 14.93
N PHE A 132 -44.77 -10.62 14.90
CA PHE A 132 -45.86 -10.40 13.96
C PHE A 132 -47.15 -10.06 14.71
N GLU A 133 -47.81 -8.98 14.36
CA GLU A 133 -49.13 -8.64 14.87
C GLU A 133 -50.22 -9.25 13.98
N CYS A 134 -51.21 -9.90 14.61
CA CYS A 134 -52.44 -10.28 13.93
C CYS A 134 -53.37 -9.08 13.78
N PRO A 135 -53.71 -8.63 12.56
CA PRO A 135 -54.55 -7.44 12.38
C PRO A 135 -56.01 -7.63 12.82
N SER A 136 -56.44 -8.85 13.17
CA SER A 136 -57.81 -9.13 13.65
C SER A 136 -57.94 -9.11 15.16
N CYS A 137 -56.91 -9.50 15.91
CA CYS A 137 -57.00 -9.66 17.36
C CYS A 137 -55.89 -8.92 18.11
N GLY A 138 -54.99 -8.22 17.41
CA GLY A 138 -53.84 -7.53 18.02
C GLY A 138 -52.80 -8.45 18.64
N ASN A 139 -52.97 -9.79 18.55
CA ASN A 139 -52.05 -10.73 19.17
C ASN A 139 -50.67 -10.68 18.52
N VAL A 140 -49.62 -10.60 19.34
CA VAL A 140 -48.23 -10.61 18.89
C VAL A 140 -47.72 -12.04 18.87
N LEU A 141 -47.41 -12.53 17.68
CA LEU A 141 -46.87 -13.85 17.40
C LEU A 141 -45.36 -13.72 17.23
N HIS A 142 -44.61 -14.45 18.06
CA HIS A 142 -43.17 -14.57 17.93
C HIS A 142 -42.84 -15.76 17.03
N VAL A 143 -42.20 -15.54 15.89
CA VAL A 143 -41.81 -16.62 14.97
C VAL A 143 -40.30 -16.62 14.82
N LEU A 144 -39.68 -17.74 15.17
CA LEU A 144 -38.26 -18.00 14.93
C LEU A 144 -38.01 -18.20 13.44
N GLN A 145 -36.98 -17.53 12.93
CA GLN A 145 -36.63 -17.47 11.51
C GLN A 145 -35.37 -18.31 11.25
N ALA A 146 -35.44 -19.61 11.57
CA ALA A 146 -34.31 -20.54 11.40
C ALA A 146 -34.06 -20.92 9.92
N ASP A 147 -35.05 -20.72 9.05
CA ASP A 147 -35.02 -21.11 7.63
C ASP A 147 -34.47 -19.97 6.74
N GLN A 148 -33.86 -20.32 5.60
CA GLN A 148 -33.42 -19.33 4.58
C GLN A 148 -34.60 -18.55 3.97
N LYS A 149 -35.82 -19.07 4.06
CA LYS A 149 -37.03 -18.39 3.61
C LYS A 149 -37.69 -17.69 4.78
N PHE A 150 -37.97 -16.41 4.59
CA PHE A 150 -38.79 -15.62 5.51
C PHE A 150 -40.13 -16.31 5.77
N LYS A 151 -40.35 -16.73 7.01
CA LYS A 151 -41.50 -17.54 7.40
C LYS A 151 -42.50 -16.69 8.18
N GLU A 152 -43.66 -16.45 7.59
CA GLU A 152 -44.76 -15.82 8.32
C GLU A 152 -45.49 -16.87 9.18
N PRO A 153 -46.13 -16.46 10.30
CA PRO A 153 -47.01 -17.34 11.05
C PRO A 153 -48.08 -17.92 10.12
N SER A 154 -48.33 -19.22 10.19
CA SER A 154 -49.34 -19.85 9.32
C SER A 154 -50.76 -19.59 9.80
N ARG A 155 -50.97 -19.52 11.14
CA ARG A 155 -52.26 -19.31 11.80
C ARG A 155 -52.07 -18.55 13.11
N CYS A 156 -53.01 -17.65 13.40
CA CYS A 156 -53.18 -17.08 14.74
C CYS A 156 -54.17 -17.92 15.56
N GLY A 157 -54.08 -17.87 16.89
CA GLY A 157 -55.05 -18.49 17.80
C GLY A 157 -56.51 -18.05 17.58
N CYS A 158 -56.73 -16.90 16.93
CA CYS A 158 -58.06 -16.41 16.55
C CYS A 158 -58.57 -16.96 15.20
N GLY A 159 -57.88 -17.93 14.58
CA GLY A 159 -58.29 -18.59 13.34
C GLY A 159 -57.88 -17.89 12.03
N ARG A 160 -57.32 -16.67 12.07
CA ARG A 160 -56.86 -15.93 10.88
C ARG A 160 -55.60 -16.57 10.26
N LYS A 161 -55.60 -16.70 8.93
CA LYS A 161 -54.50 -17.25 8.10
C LYS A 161 -53.94 -16.17 7.19
N GLY A 162 -52.62 -15.99 7.20
CA GLY A 162 -51.88 -15.11 6.30
C GLY A 162 -52.06 -13.61 6.53
N LYS A 163 -51.12 -12.82 5.98
CA LYS A 163 -51.04 -11.34 6.06
C LYS A 163 -50.90 -10.83 7.50
N PHE A 164 -49.87 -11.31 8.19
CA PHE A 164 -49.49 -10.78 9.49
C PHE A 164 -48.67 -9.51 9.33
N LYS A 165 -48.89 -8.51 10.19
CA LYS A 165 -48.13 -7.26 10.14
C LYS A 165 -46.85 -7.46 10.93
N LEU A 166 -45.70 -7.31 10.29
CA LEU A 166 -44.43 -7.37 10.99
C LEU A 166 -44.27 -6.15 11.92
N LEU A 167 -44.05 -6.39 13.22
CA LEU A 167 -43.80 -5.36 14.23
C LEU A 167 -42.31 -5.10 14.40
N SER A 168 -41.55 -6.13 14.74
CA SER A 168 -40.12 -6.02 15.01
C SER A 168 -39.36 -7.22 14.47
N LYS A 169 -38.08 -7.01 14.17
CA LYS A 169 -37.12 -8.03 13.76
C LYS A 169 -35.97 -8.00 14.76
N GLU A 170 -35.60 -9.15 15.30
CA GLU A 170 -34.33 -9.30 16.00
C GLU A 170 -33.29 -9.68 14.95
N LEU A 171 -32.26 -8.83 14.83
CA LEU A 171 -31.16 -8.99 13.88
C LEU A 171 -29.89 -9.30 14.68
N VAL A 172 -29.15 -10.28 14.19
CA VAL A 172 -27.87 -10.74 14.72
C VAL A 172 -26.83 -10.60 13.62
N ASP A 173 -25.65 -10.07 13.96
CA ASP A 173 -24.55 -10.03 13.01
C ASP A 173 -24.07 -11.44 12.68
N ALA A 174 -24.00 -11.73 11.39
CA ALA A 174 -23.59 -13.03 10.88
C ALA A 174 -22.54 -12.86 9.77
N GLN A 175 -21.64 -13.83 9.69
CA GLN A 175 -20.56 -13.85 8.72
C GLN A 175 -20.31 -15.28 8.24
N SER A 176 -20.00 -15.42 6.95
CA SER A 176 -19.64 -16.69 6.32
C SER A 176 -18.14 -16.73 6.06
N ILE A 177 -17.50 -17.83 6.46
CA ILE A 177 -16.08 -18.08 6.22
C ILE A 177 -15.95 -19.41 5.48
N THR A 178 -15.14 -19.46 4.43
CA THR A 178 -14.81 -20.73 3.76
C THR A 178 -13.48 -21.24 4.30
N LEU A 179 -13.54 -22.37 5.00
CA LEU A 179 -12.38 -23.10 5.52
C LEU A 179 -11.86 -24.07 4.46
N GLU A 180 -10.55 -24.14 4.29
CA GLU A 180 -9.84 -25.07 3.42
C GLU A 180 -8.92 -25.96 4.28
N GLU A 181 -8.72 -27.22 3.87
CA GLU A 181 -7.73 -28.11 4.49
C GLU A 181 -6.31 -27.53 4.39
N ALA A 182 -5.48 -27.81 5.40
CA ALA A 182 -4.08 -27.42 5.35
C ALA A 182 -3.34 -28.26 4.28
N PRO A 183 -2.45 -27.67 3.47
CA PRO A 183 -1.68 -28.42 2.46
C PRO A 183 -0.84 -29.57 3.04
N GLU A 184 -0.44 -29.45 4.31
CA GLU A 184 0.38 -30.42 5.06
C GLU A 184 -0.38 -31.72 5.34
N ASP A 185 -1.70 -31.66 5.46
CA ASP A 185 -2.57 -32.82 5.75
C ASP A 185 -2.99 -33.56 4.45
N LEU A 186 -2.53 -33.11 3.28
CA LEU A 186 -2.91 -33.68 1.99
C LEU A 186 -1.86 -34.67 1.47
N ASP A 187 -2.32 -35.84 1.04
CA ASP A 187 -1.50 -36.78 0.29
C ASP A 187 -1.28 -36.30 -1.16
N GLY A 188 -0.08 -36.58 -1.69
CA GLY A 188 0.50 -35.92 -2.86
C GLY A 188 -0.41 -35.75 -4.08
N GLY A 189 -0.92 -34.52 -4.26
CA GLY A 189 -1.63 -34.06 -5.47
C GLY A 189 -3.15 -34.02 -5.35
N GLU A 190 -3.72 -34.36 -4.20
CA GLU A 190 -5.15 -34.26 -3.97
C GLU A 190 -5.62 -32.80 -3.85
N GLN A 191 -6.85 -32.53 -4.31
CA GLN A 191 -7.44 -31.20 -4.18
C GLN A 191 -7.96 -30.98 -2.75
N PRO A 192 -7.58 -29.87 -2.08
CA PRO A 192 -8.07 -29.57 -0.74
C PRO A 192 -9.59 -29.41 -0.75
N LYS A 193 -10.26 -30.05 0.20
CA LYS A 193 -11.69 -29.84 0.39
C LYS A 193 -11.95 -28.53 1.12
N ARG A 194 -13.12 -27.95 0.83
CA ARG A 194 -13.56 -26.68 1.38
C ARG A 194 -14.91 -26.87 2.07
N MET A 195 -15.11 -26.20 3.19
CA MET A 195 -16.37 -26.21 3.90
C MET A 195 -16.73 -24.80 4.37
N LYS A 196 -18.02 -24.44 4.29
CA LYS A 196 -18.50 -23.14 4.74
C LYS A 196 -18.80 -23.18 6.23
N LEU A 197 -18.29 -22.19 6.94
CA LEU A 197 -18.48 -21.92 8.35
C LEU A 197 -19.41 -20.74 8.51
N PHE A 198 -20.30 -20.82 9.48
CA PHE A 198 -21.23 -19.76 9.82
C PHE A 198 -20.94 -19.25 11.22
N LEU A 199 -20.55 -17.97 11.30
CA LEU A 199 -20.27 -17.25 12.54
C LEU A 199 -21.44 -16.32 12.87
N LYS A 200 -21.76 -16.20 14.16
CA LYS A 200 -22.82 -15.33 14.69
C LYS A 200 -22.31 -14.51 15.88
N ASN A 201 -22.96 -13.38 16.15
CA ASN A 201 -22.79 -12.57 17.36
C ASN A 201 -21.31 -12.18 17.64
N ASP A 202 -20.76 -12.57 18.78
CA ASP A 202 -19.42 -12.20 19.28
C ASP A 202 -18.28 -12.75 18.44
N LEU A 203 -18.48 -13.87 17.73
CA LEU A 203 -17.46 -14.44 16.84
C LEU A 203 -17.17 -13.52 15.64
N VAL A 204 -18.09 -12.59 15.36
CA VAL A 204 -18.02 -11.60 14.27
C VAL A 204 -17.53 -10.24 14.78
N ALA A 205 -17.23 -10.11 16.08
CA ALA A 205 -16.72 -8.86 16.65
C ALA A 205 -15.38 -8.43 16.00
N PRO A 206 -15.06 -7.13 15.93
CA PRO A 206 -13.90 -6.62 15.19
C PRO A 206 -12.54 -7.24 15.58
N LEU A 207 -12.39 -7.69 16.82
CA LEU A 207 -11.17 -8.35 17.32
C LEU A 207 -11.07 -9.79 16.82
N SER A 208 -12.19 -10.53 16.84
CA SER A 208 -12.30 -11.89 16.30
C SER A 208 -12.23 -11.88 14.77
N ASP A 209 -12.82 -10.86 14.14
CA ASP A 209 -12.76 -10.61 12.71
C ASP A 209 -11.31 -10.46 12.22
N ARG A 210 -10.44 -9.74 12.95
CA ARG A 210 -9.01 -9.66 12.60
C ARG A 210 -8.27 -11.00 12.72
N LYS A 211 -8.68 -11.86 13.66
CA LYS A 211 -8.07 -13.18 13.87
C LYS A 211 -8.46 -14.20 12.79
N THR A 212 -9.58 -13.97 12.10
CA THR A 212 -10.09 -14.85 11.03
C THR A 212 -9.74 -14.37 9.63
N ASN A 213 -8.72 -13.51 9.49
CA ASN A 213 -8.33 -13.02 8.18
C ASN A 213 -7.91 -14.17 7.26
N PRO A 214 -8.22 -14.06 5.94
CA PRO A 214 -7.77 -15.04 4.94
C PRO A 214 -6.27 -15.35 5.06
N GLY A 215 -5.93 -16.65 5.06
CA GLY A 215 -4.59 -17.18 5.28
C GLY A 215 -4.28 -17.63 6.72
N SER A 216 -5.17 -17.34 7.68
CA SER A 216 -4.98 -17.78 9.07
C SER A 216 -5.39 -19.24 9.25
N LYS A 217 -4.57 -20.03 9.97
CA LYS A 217 -4.93 -21.36 10.45
C LYS A 217 -5.82 -21.21 11.67
N ILE A 218 -7.02 -21.78 11.65
CA ILE A 218 -7.99 -21.68 12.72
C ILE A 218 -8.41 -23.08 13.18
N THR A 219 -8.57 -23.22 14.49
CA THR A 219 -9.24 -24.36 15.11
C THR A 219 -10.64 -23.90 15.46
N ILE A 220 -11.62 -24.64 14.99
CA ILE A 220 -13.03 -24.35 15.22
C ILE A 220 -13.68 -25.51 15.95
N VAL A 221 -14.64 -25.17 16.81
CA VAL A 221 -15.58 -26.10 17.41
C VAL A 221 -16.96 -25.73 16.90
N GLY A 222 -17.65 -26.64 16.24
CA GLY A 222 -18.93 -26.34 15.62
C GLY A 222 -19.78 -27.56 15.32
N ALA A 223 -21.08 -27.34 15.16
CA ALA A 223 -22.04 -28.37 14.81
C ALA A 223 -22.25 -28.42 13.29
N VAL A 224 -22.23 -29.61 12.71
CA VAL A 224 -22.47 -29.79 11.26
C VAL A 224 -23.96 -29.76 10.98
N LYS A 225 -24.39 -28.90 10.07
CA LYS A 225 -25.78 -28.74 9.62
C LYS A 225 -25.91 -28.98 8.13
N GLU A 226 -27.11 -29.39 7.73
CA GLU A 226 -27.47 -29.53 6.31
C GLU A 226 -28.26 -28.32 5.81
N VAL A 227 -28.01 -27.94 4.56
CA VAL A 227 -28.70 -26.87 3.85
C VAL A 227 -29.27 -27.41 2.54
N PRO A 228 -30.56 -27.18 2.25
CA PRO A 228 -31.16 -27.63 1.00
C PRO A 228 -30.63 -26.83 -0.19
N ILE A 229 -30.22 -27.54 -1.25
CA ILE A 229 -29.82 -26.92 -2.52
C ILE A 229 -31.08 -26.56 -3.33
N ILE A 230 -31.23 -25.29 -3.68
CA ILE A 230 -32.35 -24.80 -4.50
C ILE A 230 -31.95 -24.93 -5.97
N LEU A 231 -32.71 -25.70 -6.75
CA LEU A 231 -32.49 -25.85 -8.20
C LEU A 231 -32.92 -24.58 -8.94
N SER A 232 -32.34 -24.34 -10.12
CA SER A 232 -32.69 -23.19 -10.99
C SER A 232 -34.19 -23.12 -11.35
N THR A 233 -34.89 -24.24 -11.28
CA THR A 233 -36.33 -24.39 -11.48
C THR A 233 -37.18 -24.06 -10.24
N GLY A 234 -36.56 -23.67 -9.12
CA GLY A 234 -37.22 -23.33 -7.86
C GLY A 234 -37.61 -24.52 -6.98
N GLY A 235 -37.39 -25.76 -7.44
CA GLY A 235 -37.58 -26.98 -6.65
C GLY A 235 -36.43 -27.24 -5.67
N GLN A 236 -36.73 -27.95 -4.58
CA GLN A 236 -35.70 -28.44 -3.64
C GLN A 236 -35.02 -29.69 -4.22
N SER A 237 -33.69 -29.71 -4.20
CA SER A 237 -32.91 -30.89 -4.58
C SER A 237 -33.00 -31.98 -3.52
N THR A 238 -32.79 -33.24 -3.91
CA THR A 238 -32.58 -34.36 -2.99
C THR A 238 -31.17 -34.36 -2.38
N ARG A 239 -30.28 -33.49 -2.88
CA ARG A 239 -28.93 -33.27 -2.37
C ARG A 239 -28.91 -32.05 -1.45
N PHE A 240 -28.22 -32.21 -0.32
CA PHE A 240 -28.00 -31.16 0.67
C PHE A 240 -26.52 -30.82 0.74
N ASP A 241 -26.22 -29.55 0.95
CA ASP A 241 -24.86 -29.08 1.26
C ASP A 241 -24.65 -29.09 2.77
N LEU A 242 -23.42 -29.35 3.21
CA LEU A 242 -23.05 -29.31 4.62
C LEU A 242 -22.42 -27.97 4.95
N ILE A 243 -22.87 -27.36 6.05
CA ILE A 243 -22.28 -26.17 6.65
C ILE A 243 -21.94 -26.45 8.11
N ILE A 244 -21.01 -25.71 8.68
CA ILE A 244 -20.69 -25.81 10.10
C ILE A 244 -21.15 -24.54 10.78
N GLU A 245 -22.03 -24.66 11.77
CA GLU A 245 -22.33 -23.57 12.68
C GLU A 245 -21.31 -23.56 13.82
N VAL A 246 -20.54 -22.49 13.90
CA VAL A 246 -19.39 -22.41 14.81
C VAL A 246 -19.87 -21.99 16.19
N ASN A 247 -19.49 -22.77 17.20
CA ASN A 247 -19.64 -22.40 18.60
C ASN A 247 -18.40 -21.68 19.13
N TYR A 248 -17.20 -22.17 18.84
CA TYR A 248 -15.96 -21.56 19.31
C TYR A 248 -14.93 -21.51 18.18
N LEU A 249 -14.17 -20.41 18.15
CA LEU A 249 -13.12 -20.19 17.17
C LEU A 249 -11.86 -19.71 17.87
N GLU A 250 -10.75 -20.37 17.53
CA GLU A 250 -9.43 -20.02 18.00
C GLU A 250 -8.46 -19.94 16.83
N SER A 251 -7.77 -18.81 16.67
CA SER A 251 -6.70 -18.67 15.68
C SER A 251 -5.45 -19.35 16.20
N VAL A 252 -4.99 -20.39 15.51
CA VAL A 252 -3.69 -21.01 15.76
C VAL A 252 -2.67 -20.14 15.03
N GLN A 253 -2.13 -19.14 15.71
CA GLN A 253 -0.95 -18.46 15.20
C GLN A 253 0.24 -19.38 15.44
N GLU A 254 0.51 -20.28 14.49
CA GLU A 254 1.82 -20.91 14.39
C GLU A 254 2.83 -19.81 14.00
N ASP A 255 3.24 -19.02 14.99
CA ASP A 255 4.64 -18.67 15.05
C ASP A 255 5.38 -19.99 15.32
N PHE A 256 6.38 -20.32 14.49
CA PHE A 256 7.14 -21.59 14.50
C PHE A 256 7.67 -22.03 15.88
N SER A 257 7.61 -21.14 16.87
CA SER A 257 7.91 -21.31 18.29
C SER A 257 6.94 -22.20 19.09
N GLU A 258 5.79 -22.62 18.56
CA GLU A 258 4.81 -23.43 19.32
C GLU A 258 4.87 -24.96 19.07
N ILE A 259 5.81 -25.46 18.26
CA ILE A 259 6.03 -26.91 18.15
C ILE A 259 6.54 -27.42 19.51
N GLN A 260 5.70 -28.15 20.24
CA GLN A 260 6.08 -28.81 21.49
C GLN A 260 6.97 -30.01 21.17
N ILE A 261 8.29 -29.81 21.24
CA ILE A 261 9.29 -30.86 21.07
C ILE A 261 9.34 -31.69 22.36
N THR A 262 9.17 -33.01 22.27
CA THR A 262 9.38 -33.89 23.43
C THR A 262 10.88 -33.96 23.77
N PRO A 263 11.25 -34.19 25.05
CA PRO A 263 12.66 -34.33 25.42
C PRO A 263 13.39 -35.45 24.64
N GLU A 264 12.67 -36.49 24.22
CA GLU A 264 13.18 -37.56 23.35
C GLU A 264 13.52 -37.03 21.94
N GLN A 265 12.61 -36.29 21.32
CA GLN A 265 12.84 -35.67 20.00
C GLN A 265 13.96 -34.65 20.04
N GLU A 266 14.09 -33.89 21.14
CA GLU A 266 15.20 -32.95 21.32
C GLU A 266 16.54 -33.69 21.34
N GLN A 267 16.60 -34.85 21.98
CA GLN A 267 17.80 -35.67 22.01
C GLN A 267 18.16 -36.20 20.62
N GLU A 268 17.19 -36.73 19.87
CA GLU A 268 17.40 -37.17 18.48
C GLU A 268 17.90 -36.03 17.57
N ILE A 269 17.33 -34.82 17.71
CA ILE A 269 17.77 -33.64 16.94
C ILE A 269 19.21 -33.28 17.30
N ARG A 270 19.59 -33.35 18.58
CA ARG A 270 20.97 -33.07 19.02
C ARG A 270 21.95 -34.13 18.50
N GLU A 271 21.57 -35.40 18.50
CA GLU A 271 22.38 -36.48 17.94
C GLU A 271 22.58 -36.29 16.43
N LEU A 272 21.52 -35.97 15.69
CA LEU A 272 21.59 -35.64 14.26
C LEU A 272 22.45 -34.40 13.99
N SER A 273 22.41 -33.39 14.86
CA SER A 273 23.19 -32.15 14.71
C SER A 273 24.71 -32.35 14.79
N GLN A 274 25.16 -33.45 15.41
CA GLN A 274 26.58 -33.78 15.58
C GLN A 274 27.16 -34.52 14.36
N ASP A 275 26.33 -34.95 13.42
CA ASP A 275 26.77 -35.67 12.23
C ASP A 275 27.45 -34.72 11.22
N PRO A 276 28.71 -34.98 10.82
CA PRO A 276 29.43 -34.13 9.87
C PRO A 276 28.79 -34.12 8.46
N ASP A 277 28.08 -35.18 8.07
CA ASP A 277 27.48 -35.33 6.73
C ASP A 277 25.99 -34.94 6.70
N LEU A 278 25.50 -34.27 7.74
CA LEU A 278 24.09 -33.90 7.90
C LEU A 278 23.53 -33.14 6.68
N PHE A 279 24.32 -32.21 6.13
CA PHE A 279 23.90 -31.40 4.98
C PHE A 279 23.67 -32.27 3.73
N GLU A 280 24.54 -33.23 3.46
CA GLU A 280 24.40 -34.14 2.32
C GLU A 280 23.22 -35.09 2.49
N LYS A 281 22.97 -35.55 3.72
CA LYS A 281 21.79 -36.37 4.05
C LYS A 281 20.48 -35.63 3.78
N PHE A 282 20.39 -34.35 4.11
CA PHE A 282 19.22 -33.53 3.76
C PHE A 282 19.04 -33.40 2.25
N VAL A 283 20.14 -33.19 1.51
CA VAL A 283 20.13 -33.08 0.03
C VAL A 283 19.65 -34.37 -0.63
N ALA A 284 20.07 -35.52 -0.10
CA ALA A 284 19.58 -36.82 -0.56
C ALA A 284 18.08 -37.04 -0.25
N SER A 285 17.60 -36.52 0.87
CA SER A 285 16.24 -36.76 1.38
C SER A 285 15.14 -35.91 0.72
N ILE A 286 15.44 -34.73 0.16
CA ILE A 286 14.40 -33.81 -0.32
C ILE A 286 13.63 -34.36 -1.53
N ALA A 287 14.37 -34.88 -2.53
CA ALA A 287 13.82 -35.41 -3.78
C ALA A 287 14.60 -36.67 -4.19
N PRO A 288 14.32 -37.83 -3.57
CA PRO A 288 15.02 -39.08 -3.85
C PRO A 288 14.71 -39.65 -5.24
N SER A 289 13.56 -39.27 -5.82
CA SER A 289 13.15 -39.70 -7.16
C SER A 289 13.93 -39.05 -8.30
N ILE A 290 14.66 -37.97 -8.05
CA ILE A 290 15.39 -37.21 -9.08
C ILE A 290 16.89 -37.47 -8.88
N TYR A 291 17.50 -38.18 -9.82
CA TYR A 291 18.95 -38.39 -9.82
C TYR A 291 19.70 -37.11 -10.27
N GLY A 292 20.79 -36.77 -9.59
CA GLY A 292 21.59 -35.58 -9.88
C GLY A 292 21.02 -34.26 -9.34
N HIS A 293 21.39 -33.14 -9.99
CA HIS A 293 21.02 -31.77 -9.59
C HIS A 293 21.36 -31.40 -8.14
N GLU A 294 22.44 -31.96 -7.58
CA GLU A 294 22.87 -31.73 -6.20
C GLU A 294 23.01 -30.25 -5.84
N PRO A 295 23.64 -29.37 -6.65
CA PRO A 295 23.74 -27.94 -6.31
C PRO A 295 22.38 -27.24 -6.22
N ILE A 296 21.42 -27.66 -7.06
CA ILE A 296 20.06 -27.10 -7.05
C ILE A 296 19.33 -27.54 -5.78
N LYS A 297 19.42 -28.83 -5.44
CA LYS A 297 18.82 -29.37 -4.19
C LYS A 297 19.41 -28.70 -2.95
N GLN A 298 20.72 -28.47 -2.93
CA GLN A 298 21.41 -27.72 -1.86
C GLN A 298 20.84 -26.31 -1.71
N ALA A 299 20.69 -25.57 -2.81
CA ALA A 299 20.13 -24.22 -2.78
C ALA A 299 18.69 -24.19 -2.25
N LEU A 300 17.86 -25.16 -2.66
CA LEU A 300 16.48 -25.28 -2.22
C LEU A 300 16.38 -25.60 -0.72
N ILE A 301 17.29 -26.43 -0.19
CA ILE A 301 17.36 -26.71 1.24
C ILE A 301 17.72 -25.47 2.04
N LEU A 302 18.70 -24.70 1.58
CA LEU A 302 19.06 -23.42 2.21
C LEU A 302 17.88 -22.44 2.19
N GLN A 303 17.05 -22.46 1.15
CA GLN A 303 15.82 -21.67 1.08
C GLN A 303 14.77 -22.14 2.10
N LEU A 304 14.61 -23.44 2.30
CA LEU A 304 13.64 -24.01 3.27
C LEU A 304 13.99 -23.69 4.71
N PHE A 305 15.27 -23.77 5.09
CA PHE A 305 15.73 -23.35 6.41
C PHE A 305 15.66 -21.83 6.60
N GLY A 306 15.55 -21.07 5.50
CA GLY A 306 15.37 -19.62 5.49
C GLY A 306 16.63 -18.85 5.91
N GLY A 307 16.68 -17.58 5.58
CA GLY A 307 17.71 -16.68 6.06
C GLY A 307 17.33 -16.09 7.43
N VAL A 308 18.31 -15.96 8.31
CA VAL A 308 18.12 -15.27 9.59
C VAL A 308 17.85 -13.79 9.32
N HIS A 309 16.68 -13.30 9.71
CA HIS A 309 16.41 -11.86 9.75
C HIS A 309 17.36 -11.20 10.75
N LYS A 310 18.40 -10.54 10.25
CA LYS A 310 19.33 -9.80 11.10
C LYS A 310 18.74 -8.44 11.38
N SER A 311 18.31 -8.23 12.62
CA SER A 311 18.13 -6.90 13.18
C SER A 311 19.49 -6.45 13.70
N ARG A 312 20.16 -5.55 12.98
CA ARG A 312 21.36 -4.89 13.53
C ARG A 312 20.93 -3.94 14.65
N ASP A 313 21.84 -3.58 15.57
CA ASP A 313 21.63 -2.70 16.76
C ASP A 313 21.00 -1.32 16.49
N ARG A 314 20.65 -1.01 15.23
CA ARG A 314 20.10 0.26 14.75
C ARG A 314 18.79 0.10 13.95
N GLY A 315 18.03 -0.99 14.16
CA GLY A 315 16.68 -1.16 13.59
C GLY A 315 16.62 -1.53 12.10
N VAL A 316 17.76 -1.74 11.45
CA VAL A 316 17.84 -2.23 10.07
C VAL A 316 17.53 -3.72 10.07
N LYS A 317 16.35 -4.08 9.58
CA LYS A 317 15.98 -5.48 9.32
C LYS A 317 16.51 -5.88 7.96
N SER A 318 17.57 -6.68 7.95
CA SER A 318 18.02 -7.31 6.71
C SER A 318 17.04 -8.43 6.34
N ARG A 319 16.67 -8.49 5.06
CA ARG A 319 15.80 -9.52 4.52
C ARG A 319 16.39 -10.90 4.78
N GLY A 320 15.58 -11.80 5.32
CA GLY A 320 15.91 -13.22 5.50
C GLY A 320 15.31 -14.11 4.39
N ASP A 321 14.36 -13.60 3.61
CA ASP A 321 13.71 -14.39 2.56
C ASP A 321 14.62 -14.55 1.35
N ILE A 322 14.85 -15.80 0.94
CA ILE A 322 15.67 -16.17 -0.21
C ILE A 322 14.74 -16.46 -1.39
N HIS A 323 14.99 -15.82 -2.53
CA HIS A 323 14.29 -16.11 -3.79
C HIS A 323 15.20 -16.86 -4.75
N ILE A 324 14.72 -18.00 -5.26
CA ILE A 324 15.43 -18.85 -6.20
C ILE A 324 14.62 -18.94 -7.49
N LEU A 325 15.28 -18.72 -8.63
CA LEU A 325 14.71 -18.93 -9.96
C LEU A 325 15.41 -20.10 -10.64
N LEU A 326 14.64 -21.10 -11.06
CA LEU A 326 15.14 -22.28 -11.77
C LEU A 326 14.90 -22.13 -13.28
N ILE A 327 15.97 -21.86 -14.05
CA ILE A 327 15.92 -21.77 -15.52
C ILE A 327 16.59 -23.01 -16.10
N GLY A 328 16.03 -23.57 -17.17
CA GLY A 328 16.59 -24.73 -17.86
C GLY A 328 15.66 -25.25 -18.94
N ASP A 329 16.02 -26.36 -19.57
CA ASP A 329 15.20 -26.97 -20.63
C ASP A 329 13.88 -27.54 -20.10
N PRO A 330 12.83 -27.62 -20.95
CA PRO A 330 11.65 -28.41 -20.65
C PRO A 330 12.04 -29.87 -20.41
N GLY A 331 11.51 -30.49 -19.35
CA GLY A 331 11.78 -31.90 -19.04
C GLY A 331 12.94 -32.18 -18.09
N SER A 332 13.68 -31.15 -17.64
CA SER A 332 14.79 -31.31 -16.67
C SER A 332 14.34 -31.54 -15.21
N GLY A 333 13.11 -31.99 -14.98
CA GLY A 333 12.57 -32.28 -13.64
C GLY A 333 12.25 -31.07 -12.75
N LYS A 334 12.40 -29.82 -13.22
CA LYS A 334 12.12 -28.57 -12.44
C LYS A 334 10.76 -28.56 -11.77
N SER A 335 9.69 -28.85 -12.52
CA SER A 335 8.32 -28.88 -11.99
C SER A 335 8.14 -29.96 -10.92
N GLN A 336 8.82 -31.10 -11.04
CA GLN A 336 8.77 -32.16 -10.04
C GLN A 336 9.53 -31.79 -8.76
N LEU A 337 10.68 -31.11 -8.89
CA LEU A 337 11.38 -30.52 -7.75
C LEU A 337 10.49 -29.53 -7.00
N LEU A 338 9.86 -28.57 -7.71
CA LEU A 338 8.98 -27.58 -7.10
C LEU A 338 7.77 -28.21 -6.40
N LYS A 339 7.14 -29.23 -7.01
CA LYS A 339 6.05 -29.98 -6.37
C LYS A 339 6.49 -30.66 -5.09
N ARG A 340 7.69 -31.26 -5.10
CA ARG A 340 8.23 -31.95 -3.93
C ARG A 340 8.53 -30.97 -2.79
N ILE A 341 9.12 -29.82 -3.11
CA ILE A 341 9.35 -28.74 -2.15
C ILE A 341 8.04 -28.26 -1.56
N SER A 342 6.99 -28.09 -2.37
CA SER A 342 5.68 -27.66 -1.86
C SER A 342 5.04 -28.66 -0.90
N MET A 343 5.43 -29.93 -0.90
CA MET A 343 4.96 -30.94 0.08
C MET A 343 5.79 -30.94 1.35
N VAL A 344 7.10 -30.67 1.24
CA VAL A 344 8.03 -30.71 2.38
C VAL A 344 8.01 -29.40 3.15
N ALA A 345 7.78 -28.27 2.47
CA ALA A 345 7.83 -26.94 3.05
C ALA A 345 6.55 -26.60 3.83
N PRO A 346 6.67 -26.02 5.04
CA PRO A 346 5.52 -25.55 5.79
C PRO A 346 4.86 -24.35 5.08
N LYS A 347 3.53 -24.27 5.14
CA LYS A 347 2.73 -23.20 4.48
C LYS A 347 3.09 -22.97 3.00
N ALA A 348 3.42 -24.04 2.27
CA ALA A 348 3.72 -23.92 0.85
C ALA A 348 2.49 -23.91 -0.06
N ARG A 349 2.59 -23.15 -1.15
CA ARG A 349 1.59 -23.13 -2.22
C ARG A 349 2.26 -23.34 -3.57
N PHE A 350 1.70 -24.25 -4.35
CA PHE A 350 2.10 -24.47 -5.74
C PHE A 350 1.10 -23.80 -6.69
N VAL A 351 1.61 -22.98 -7.62
CA VAL A 351 0.82 -22.28 -8.63
C VAL A 351 1.49 -22.43 -10.00
N SER A 352 0.69 -22.61 -11.05
CA SER A 352 1.17 -22.54 -12.44
C SER A 352 1.03 -21.11 -12.97
N GLY A 353 2.00 -20.64 -13.74
CA GLY A 353 2.05 -19.29 -14.31
C GLY A 353 0.86 -18.94 -15.20
N LYS A 354 0.19 -19.93 -15.83
CA LYS A 354 -1.07 -19.70 -16.55
C LYS A 354 -2.27 -19.43 -15.64
N GLY A 355 -2.25 -19.97 -14.41
CA GLY A 355 -3.27 -19.79 -13.39
C GLY A 355 -2.94 -18.69 -12.37
N ALA A 356 -1.72 -18.16 -12.41
CA ALA A 356 -1.21 -17.11 -11.54
C ALA A 356 -1.54 -15.73 -12.10
N SER A 357 -2.82 -15.33 -12.04
CA SER A 357 -3.19 -13.94 -12.32
C SER A 357 -2.84 -13.04 -11.13
N GLY A 358 -2.68 -11.73 -11.34
CA GLY A 358 -2.44 -10.76 -10.28
C GLY A 358 -3.50 -10.86 -9.17
N ALA A 359 -4.76 -11.07 -9.54
CA ALA A 359 -5.86 -11.33 -8.60
C ALA A 359 -5.76 -12.70 -7.89
N GLY A 360 -5.26 -13.74 -8.57
CA GLY A 360 -5.04 -15.08 -8.01
C GLY A 360 -3.78 -15.19 -7.13
N LEU A 361 -2.81 -14.30 -7.31
CA LEU A 361 -1.60 -14.19 -6.50
C LEU A 361 -1.81 -13.32 -5.26
N THR A 362 -2.59 -12.23 -5.38
CA THR A 362 -2.79 -11.23 -4.32
C THR A 362 -4.06 -11.50 -3.51
N ALA A 363 -5.10 -10.68 -3.64
CA ALA A 363 -6.41 -10.90 -3.05
C ALA A 363 -7.47 -10.47 -4.05
N SER A 364 -8.57 -11.22 -4.14
CA SER A 364 -9.66 -10.94 -5.09
C SER A 364 -11.00 -10.81 -4.36
N VAL A 365 -11.93 -10.09 -4.97
CA VAL A 365 -13.29 -9.93 -4.45
C VAL A 365 -14.22 -10.81 -5.28
N VAL A 366 -14.86 -11.79 -4.63
CA VAL A 366 -15.77 -12.76 -5.25
C VAL A 366 -17.18 -12.58 -4.68
N ARG A 367 -18.20 -12.86 -5.49
CA ARG A 367 -19.59 -12.78 -5.04
C ARG A 367 -19.97 -14.06 -4.29
N ASP A 368 -20.39 -13.95 -3.03
CA ASP A 368 -20.90 -15.08 -2.25
C ASP A 368 -22.39 -15.32 -2.56
N GLU A 369 -22.70 -16.53 -3.01
CA GLU A 369 -24.06 -16.97 -3.35
C GLU A 369 -24.94 -17.16 -2.10
N PHE A 370 -24.35 -17.45 -0.93
CA PHE A 370 -25.09 -17.77 0.28
C PHE A 370 -25.64 -16.51 0.97
N LEU A 371 -24.76 -15.55 1.31
CA LEU A 371 -25.17 -14.27 1.90
C LEU A 371 -25.53 -13.20 0.85
N LYS A 372 -25.49 -13.54 -0.46
CA LYS A 372 -25.71 -12.64 -1.60
C LYS A 372 -24.88 -11.35 -1.50
N GLY A 373 -23.57 -11.48 -1.30
CA GLY A 373 -22.65 -10.38 -1.00
C GLY A 373 -21.32 -10.46 -1.72
N PHE A 374 -20.40 -9.57 -1.35
CA PHE A 374 -19.00 -9.65 -1.75
C PHE A 374 -18.21 -10.33 -0.62
N ALA A 375 -17.18 -11.06 -1.00
CA ALA A 375 -16.30 -11.77 -0.10
C ALA A 375 -14.87 -11.69 -0.62
N LEU A 376 -13.92 -11.52 0.29
CA LEU A 376 -12.50 -11.45 -0.03
C LEU A 376 -11.93 -12.87 -0.09
N GLU A 377 -11.29 -13.22 -1.19
CA GLU A 377 -10.54 -14.46 -1.38
C GLU A 377 -9.04 -14.14 -1.38
N ALA A 378 -8.28 -14.84 -0.53
CA ALA A 378 -6.83 -14.73 -0.54
C ALA A 378 -6.21 -15.50 -1.71
N GLY A 379 -5.30 -14.85 -2.41
CA GLY A 379 -4.44 -15.42 -3.43
C GLY A 379 -3.20 -16.10 -2.84
N ALA A 380 -2.43 -16.74 -3.72
CA ALA A 380 -1.39 -17.67 -3.31
C ALA A 380 -0.26 -17.04 -2.47
N LEU A 381 0.14 -15.78 -2.73
CA LEU A 381 1.20 -15.12 -1.96
C LEU A 381 0.74 -14.76 -0.55
N VAL A 382 -0.53 -14.36 -0.38
CA VAL A 382 -1.11 -14.04 0.93
C VAL A 382 -1.22 -15.31 1.79
N LEU A 383 -1.59 -16.43 1.16
CA LEU A 383 -1.68 -17.73 1.82
C LEU A 383 -0.31 -18.31 2.18
N ALA A 384 0.74 -18.01 1.40
CA ALA A 384 2.11 -18.49 1.63
C ALA A 384 2.97 -17.53 2.47
N ASN A 385 2.35 -16.64 3.27
CA ASN A 385 3.07 -15.69 4.09
C ASN A 385 3.97 -16.40 5.13
N ARG A 386 5.26 -16.03 5.18
CA ARG A 386 6.34 -16.72 5.93
C ARG A 386 6.52 -18.21 5.57
N GLY A 387 5.98 -18.65 4.43
CA GLY A 387 6.15 -19.98 3.84
C GLY A 387 6.83 -19.90 2.47
N THR A 388 6.60 -20.91 1.62
CA THR A 388 7.20 -20.98 0.27
C THR A 388 6.13 -20.97 -0.83
N CYS A 389 6.17 -19.97 -1.72
CA CYS A 389 5.33 -19.95 -2.93
C CYS A 389 6.12 -20.51 -4.12
N CYS A 390 5.72 -21.68 -4.61
CA CYS A 390 6.32 -22.35 -5.77
C CYS A 390 5.53 -21.97 -7.04
N ILE A 391 6.18 -21.27 -7.98
CA ILE A 391 5.57 -20.86 -9.25
C ILE A 391 6.25 -21.62 -10.39
N ASP A 392 5.46 -22.38 -11.15
CA ASP A 392 5.91 -23.09 -12.35
C ASP A 392 5.52 -22.33 -13.63
N GLU A 393 6.23 -22.53 -14.75
CA GLU A 393 5.96 -21.84 -16.04
C GLU A 393 5.86 -20.30 -15.91
N LEU A 394 6.80 -19.68 -15.19
CA LEU A 394 6.84 -18.22 -14.98
C LEU A 394 6.81 -17.42 -16.30
N ASP A 395 7.36 -17.99 -17.38
CA ASP A 395 7.37 -17.39 -18.72
C ASP A 395 5.97 -17.24 -19.34
N LYS A 396 4.96 -17.94 -18.81
CA LYS A 396 3.56 -17.88 -19.26
C LYS A 396 2.73 -16.83 -18.55
N MET A 397 3.29 -16.15 -17.55
CA MET A 397 2.61 -15.04 -16.86
C MET A 397 2.55 -13.80 -17.74
N THR A 398 1.48 -13.01 -17.60
CA THR A 398 1.42 -11.70 -18.25
C THR A 398 2.33 -10.70 -17.55
N LYS A 399 2.68 -9.62 -18.25
CA LYS A 399 3.48 -8.53 -17.65
C LYS A 399 2.77 -7.85 -16.48
N GLU A 400 1.44 -7.79 -16.52
CA GLU A 400 0.60 -7.23 -15.45
C GLU A 400 0.67 -8.11 -14.19
N ASP A 401 0.55 -9.43 -14.34
CA ASP A 401 0.64 -10.39 -13.24
C ASP A 401 2.03 -10.41 -12.61
N THR A 402 3.07 -10.28 -13.45
CA THR A 402 4.47 -10.21 -13.00
C THR A 402 4.71 -8.95 -12.16
N SER A 403 4.16 -7.81 -12.59
CA SER A 403 4.24 -6.53 -11.85
C SER A 403 3.60 -6.62 -10.46
N ALA A 404 2.47 -7.33 -10.32
CA ALA A 404 1.82 -7.53 -9.02
C ALA A 404 2.69 -8.31 -8.02
N MET A 405 3.55 -9.21 -8.51
CA MET A 405 4.51 -9.90 -7.66
C MET A 405 5.65 -8.99 -7.18
N HIS A 406 6.09 -8.04 -8.01
CA HIS A 406 7.21 -7.17 -7.67
C HIS A 406 6.95 -6.41 -6.36
N GLU A 407 5.71 -6.00 -6.09
CA GLU A 407 5.34 -5.32 -4.83
C GLU A 407 5.52 -6.21 -3.59
N ALA A 408 5.11 -7.49 -3.65
CA ALA A 408 5.34 -8.43 -2.57
C ALA A 408 6.84 -8.78 -2.41
N LEU A 409 7.61 -8.61 -3.48
CA LEU A 409 9.04 -8.89 -3.53
C LEU A 409 9.91 -7.68 -3.11
N GLU A 410 9.36 -6.46 -3.01
CA GLU A 410 10.16 -5.23 -3.07
C GLU A 410 9.61 -4.05 -2.23
N GLN A 411 10.42 -3.55 -1.27
CA GLN A 411 10.18 -2.31 -0.50
C GLN A 411 11.14 -1.18 -0.95
N GLN A 412 10.97 -0.68 -2.18
CA GLN A 412 11.86 0.34 -2.75
C GLN A 412 11.25 1.73 -2.69
N CYS A 413 12.00 2.70 -2.14
CA CYS A 413 11.50 4.06 -1.89
C CYS A 413 12.54 5.13 -2.21
N PHE A 414 12.06 6.26 -2.72
CA PHE A 414 12.81 7.51 -2.80
C PHE A 414 12.70 8.30 -1.48
N SER A 415 13.67 9.18 -1.21
CA SER A 415 13.55 10.13 -0.09
C SER A 415 12.39 11.11 -0.31
N TYR A 416 11.73 11.54 0.77
CA TYR A 416 10.64 12.52 0.75
C TYR A 416 11.01 13.81 0.00
N ASP A 417 12.23 14.28 0.19
CA ASP A 417 12.74 15.55 -0.38
C ASP A 417 13.22 15.42 -1.83
N THR A 418 13.02 14.27 -2.47
CA THR A 418 13.44 14.05 -3.86
C THR A 418 12.56 14.84 -4.80
N ARG A 419 13.17 15.64 -5.67
CA ARG A 419 12.47 16.38 -6.72
C ARG A 419 12.32 15.53 -7.96
N ILE A 420 11.13 15.57 -8.55
CA ILE A 420 10.82 14.91 -9.82
C ILE A 420 10.25 15.94 -10.81
N THR A 421 10.56 15.77 -12.08
CA THR A 421 10.01 16.56 -13.18
C THR A 421 8.90 15.75 -13.85
N LEU A 422 7.69 16.29 -13.89
CA LEU A 422 6.56 15.69 -14.59
C LEU A 422 6.69 15.89 -16.10
N ALA A 423 5.92 15.14 -16.89
CA ALA A 423 5.90 15.26 -18.34
C ALA A 423 5.43 16.66 -18.82
N SER A 424 4.62 17.35 -18.01
CA SER A 424 4.24 18.77 -18.21
C SER A 424 5.43 19.74 -18.08
N GLY A 425 6.53 19.30 -17.46
CA GLY A 425 7.67 20.16 -17.12
C GLY A 425 7.60 20.80 -15.76
N LYS A 426 6.51 20.56 -15.00
CA LYS A 426 6.38 20.97 -13.61
C LYS A 426 7.36 20.17 -12.74
N GLU A 427 8.08 20.86 -11.86
CA GLU A 427 8.86 20.22 -10.80
C GLU A 427 8.04 20.12 -9.52
N VAL A 428 8.07 18.96 -8.87
CA VAL A 428 7.41 18.71 -7.58
C VAL A 428 8.33 17.94 -6.65
N LEU A 429 8.17 18.16 -5.34
CA LEU A 429 8.72 17.27 -4.32
C LEU A 429 7.85 16.02 -4.26
N ILE A 430 8.45 14.84 -4.36
CA ILE A 430 7.71 13.57 -4.38
C ILE A 430 6.90 13.39 -3.09
N GLY A 431 7.43 13.81 -1.94
CA GLY A 431 6.73 13.78 -0.67
C GLY A 431 5.44 14.58 -0.68
N ASP A 432 5.53 15.87 -1.00
CA ASP A 432 4.38 16.78 -1.05
C ASP A 432 3.37 16.34 -2.11
N PHE A 433 3.85 15.87 -3.27
CA PHE A 433 3.03 15.35 -4.35
C PHE A 433 2.17 14.16 -3.88
N VAL A 434 2.79 13.18 -3.22
CA VAL A 434 2.07 12.00 -2.71
C VAL A 434 1.09 12.40 -1.61
N GLU A 435 1.48 13.30 -0.70
CA GLU A 435 0.59 13.76 0.37
C GLU A 435 -0.62 14.54 -0.14
N GLU A 436 -0.44 15.40 -1.14
CA GLU A 436 -1.53 16.17 -1.74
C GLU A 436 -2.60 15.24 -2.33
N TYR A 437 -2.19 14.23 -3.09
CA TYR A 437 -3.10 13.25 -3.67
C TYR A 437 -3.78 12.38 -2.60
N MET A 438 -3.06 11.96 -1.57
CA MET A 438 -3.64 11.20 -0.46
C MET A 438 -4.66 12.03 0.35
N LYS A 439 -4.40 13.33 0.56
CA LYS A 439 -5.33 14.25 1.26
C LYS A 439 -6.58 14.54 0.43
N LYS A 440 -6.47 14.63 -0.89
CA LYS A 440 -7.63 14.82 -1.79
C LYS A 440 -8.53 13.59 -1.90
N HIS A 441 -8.00 12.39 -1.64
CA HIS A 441 -8.71 11.13 -1.79
C HIS A 441 -8.56 10.19 -0.57
N PRO A 442 -8.92 10.63 0.65
CA PRO A 442 -8.69 9.85 1.87
C PRO A 442 -9.43 8.51 1.86
N ASP A 443 -10.62 8.47 1.25
CA ASP A 443 -11.49 7.29 1.19
C ASP A 443 -10.93 6.17 0.30
N LYS A 444 -9.95 6.50 -0.54
CA LYS A 444 -9.32 5.57 -1.50
C LYS A 444 -7.89 5.16 -1.09
N VAL A 445 -7.42 5.60 0.08
CA VAL A 445 -6.10 5.24 0.60
C VAL A 445 -6.16 3.89 1.27
N LEU A 446 -5.46 2.91 0.69
CA LEU A 446 -5.27 1.59 1.27
C LEU A 446 -4.14 1.65 2.32
N ARG A 447 -4.42 1.13 3.53
CA ARG A 447 -3.43 1.06 4.63
C ARG A 447 -2.83 -0.34 4.68
N GLY A 448 -1.55 -0.44 4.30
CA GLY A 448 -0.72 -1.63 4.52
C GLY A 448 -0.04 -1.62 5.88
N LYS A 449 0.76 -2.65 6.16
CA LYS A 449 1.46 -2.83 7.44
C LYS A 449 2.48 -1.71 7.74
N ASP A 450 3.18 -1.24 6.70
CA ASP A 450 4.21 -0.18 6.78
C ASP A 450 4.10 0.82 5.61
N CYS A 451 2.95 0.89 4.95
CA CYS A 451 2.73 1.72 3.77
C CYS A 451 1.30 2.23 3.64
N LEU A 452 1.14 3.35 2.95
CA LEU A 452 -0.11 3.89 2.46
C LEU A 452 -0.06 3.86 0.93
N VAL A 453 -1.10 3.34 0.29
CA VAL A 453 -1.14 3.17 -1.17
C VAL A 453 -2.41 3.82 -1.72
N LEU A 454 -2.27 4.61 -2.78
CA LEU A 454 -3.38 5.15 -3.55
C LEU A 454 -3.39 4.47 -4.93
N SER A 455 -4.46 3.73 -5.23
CA SER A 455 -4.58 2.81 -6.36
C SER A 455 -4.83 3.49 -7.72
N ASP A 456 -4.83 2.67 -8.77
CA ASP A 456 -4.79 3.06 -10.18
C ASP A 456 -5.91 4.02 -10.65
N GLY A 457 -5.53 4.95 -11.54
CA GLY A 457 -6.44 5.83 -12.28
C GLY A 457 -6.88 7.10 -11.56
N ILE A 458 -6.36 7.35 -10.35
CA ILE A 458 -6.65 8.56 -9.56
C ILE A 458 -5.66 9.69 -9.89
N VAL A 459 -4.39 9.32 -10.16
CA VAL A 459 -3.35 10.29 -10.49
C VAL A 459 -3.47 10.68 -11.96
N THR A 460 -3.73 11.96 -12.21
CA THR A 460 -3.94 12.52 -13.55
C THR A 460 -2.66 12.92 -14.26
N GLU A 461 -1.57 13.07 -13.52
CA GLU A 461 -0.28 13.55 -14.02
C GLU A 461 0.51 12.43 -14.72
N GLU A 462 1.37 12.84 -15.66
CA GLU A 462 2.25 11.95 -16.41
C GLU A 462 3.71 12.19 -16.03
N VAL A 463 4.53 11.13 -16.10
CA VAL A 463 5.98 11.16 -15.89
C VAL A 463 6.71 10.74 -17.16
N LEU A 464 7.95 11.17 -17.32
CA LEU A 464 8.77 10.74 -18.45
C LEU A 464 9.38 9.36 -18.16
N SER A 465 9.17 8.41 -19.07
CA SER A 465 9.74 7.07 -19.04
C SER A 465 10.66 6.84 -20.25
N THR A 466 11.45 5.78 -20.24
CA THR A 466 12.36 5.45 -21.34
C THR A 466 12.45 3.95 -21.61
N ASP A 467 12.57 3.58 -22.88
CA ASP A 467 12.90 2.24 -23.37
C ASP A 467 14.39 2.13 -23.76
N TRP A 468 15.22 3.07 -23.29
CA TRP A 468 16.63 3.27 -23.66
C TRP A 468 16.88 3.76 -25.10
N ARG A 469 15.85 3.85 -25.93
CA ARG A 469 15.93 4.38 -27.30
C ARG A 469 15.30 5.76 -27.40
N SER A 470 14.20 5.95 -26.70
CA SER A 470 13.38 7.16 -26.70
C SER A 470 12.92 7.49 -25.29
N ILE A 471 12.46 8.72 -25.10
CA ILE A 471 11.83 9.17 -23.86
C ILE A 471 10.40 9.58 -24.22
N PHE A 472 9.42 9.10 -23.45
CA PHE A 472 8.01 9.31 -23.73
C PHE A 472 7.22 9.50 -22.42
N PRO A 473 6.11 10.28 -22.45
CA PRO A 473 5.25 10.44 -21.29
C PRO A 473 4.50 9.14 -20.98
N THR A 474 4.33 8.83 -19.70
CA THR A 474 3.60 7.66 -19.19
C THR A 474 2.76 8.09 -17.99
N LYS A 475 1.52 7.61 -17.93
CA LYS A 475 0.63 7.90 -16.80
C LYS A 475 1.11 7.24 -15.52
N ILE A 476 1.03 7.97 -14.42
CA ILE A 476 1.27 7.41 -13.10
C ILE A 476 0.10 6.47 -12.79
N THR A 477 0.38 5.18 -12.67
CA THR A 477 -0.61 4.19 -12.26
C THR A 477 -0.89 4.36 -10.77
N ARG A 478 0.16 4.32 -9.94
CA ARG A 478 0.03 4.24 -8.48
C ARG A 478 1.01 5.15 -7.75
N VAL A 479 0.61 5.63 -6.57
CA VAL A 479 1.52 6.28 -5.60
C VAL A 479 1.47 5.58 -4.25
N SER A 480 2.64 5.44 -3.62
CA SER A 480 2.77 4.81 -2.31
C SER A 480 3.70 5.61 -1.39
N LYS A 481 3.36 5.65 -0.10
CA LYS A 481 4.13 6.26 0.97
C LYS A 481 4.52 5.18 1.96
N HIS A 482 5.81 5.09 2.29
CA HIS A 482 6.34 4.05 3.18
C HIS A 482 7.00 4.69 4.41
N VAL A 483 7.14 3.92 5.48
CA VAL A 483 7.92 4.35 6.65
C VAL A 483 9.40 4.48 6.23
N ALA A 484 10.00 5.64 6.51
CA ALA A 484 11.36 5.95 6.09
C ALA A 484 12.39 5.01 6.73
N ALA A 485 13.34 4.51 5.93
CA ALA A 485 14.48 3.73 6.42
C ALA A 485 15.42 4.58 7.29
N HIS A 486 16.15 3.94 8.21
CA HIS A 486 17.06 4.63 9.15
C HIS A 486 18.24 5.37 8.49
N TYR A 487 18.62 5.02 7.26
CA TYR A 487 19.66 5.70 6.49
C TYR A 487 19.40 5.58 4.98
N LEU A 488 19.88 6.54 4.21
CA LEU A 488 19.71 6.64 2.76
C LEU A 488 21.07 6.81 2.09
N TYR A 489 21.21 6.27 0.88
CA TYR A 489 22.38 6.45 0.02
C TYR A 489 22.19 7.68 -0.85
N LYS A 490 23.19 8.56 -0.87
CA LYS A 490 23.24 9.69 -1.80
C LYS A 490 24.21 9.40 -2.94
N ILE A 491 23.68 9.09 -4.11
CA ILE A 491 24.47 8.82 -5.32
C ILE A 491 24.65 10.14 -6.05
N THR A 492 25.90 10.56 -6.27
CA THR A 492 26.24 11.78 -7.00
C THR A 492 26.91 11.43 -8.32
N MET A 493 26.31 11.88 -9.42
CA MET A 493 26.78 11.64 -10.77
C MET A 493 27.79 12.71 -11.21
N ALA A 494 28.60 12.39 -12.23
CA ALA A 494 29.65 13.29 -12.73
C ALA A 494 29.10 14.61 -13.34
N ASN A 495 27.84 14.64 -13.77
CA ASN A 495 27.17 15.86 -14.23
C ASN A 495 26.74 16.79 -13.08
N GLY A 496 27.03 16.41 -11.82
CA GLY A 496 26.73 17.15 -10.60
C GLY A 496 25.33 16.90 -10.01
N ARG A 497 24.50 16.06 -10.65
CA ARG A 497 23.22 15.62 -10.09
C ARG A 497 23.43 14.61 -8.97
N SER A 498 22.52 14.61 -8.01
CA SER A 498 22.51 13.59 -6.96
C SER A 498 21.09 13.14 -6.65
N ILE A 499 20.93 11.84 -6.38
CA ILE A 499 19.68 11.24 -5.89
C ILE A 499 19.92 10.64 -4.51
N THR A 500 18.89 10.65 -3.67
CA THR A 500 18.94 10.07 -2.31
C THR A 500 17.89 8.97 -2.20
N VAL A 501 18.32 7.72 -2.00
CA VAL A 501 17.48 6.53 -2.14
C VAL A 501 17.76 5.50 -1.04
N THR A 502 16.85 4.54 -0.85
CA THR A 502 17.10 3.40 0.06
C THR A 502 18.21 2.49 -0.47
N PRO A 503 18.90 1.71 0.38
CA PRO A 503 19.99 0.80 -0.03
C PRO A 503 19.58 -0.17 -1.16
N GLU A 504 18.33 -0.62 -1.11
CA GLU A 504 17.73 -1.59 -2.03
C GLU A 504 17.25 -0.98 -3.36
N HIS A 505 17.32 0.35 -3.51
CA HIS A 505 16.77 1.03 -4.68
C HIS A 505 17.53 0.68 -5.97
N PRO A 506 16.86 0.38 -7.08
CA PRO A 506 17.51 -0.03 -8.31
C PRO A 506 18.05 1.19 -9.02
N THR A 507 19.28 1.07 -9.48
CA THR A 507 20.02 2.09 -10.20
C THR A 507 20.52 1.50 -11.51
N PHE A 508 20.62 2.33 -12.53
CA PHE A 508 21.08 1.89 -13.83
C PHE A 508 22.57 2.18 -13.98
N VAL A 509 23.33 1.16 -14.35
CA VAL A 509 24.76 1.27 -14.67
C VAL A 509 25.02 0.71 -16.06
N VAL A 510 26.04 1.22 -16.73
CA VAL A 510 26.50 0.69 -18.02
C VAL A 510 27.72 -0.19 -17.75
N GLN A 511 27.59 -1.49 -18.05
CA GLN A 511 28.66 -2.48 -17.97
C GLN A 511 28.70 -3.25 -19.29
N ASP A 512 29.89 -3.39 -19.88
CA ASP A 512 30.10 -4.12 -21.14
C ASP A 512 29.26 -3.59 -22.33
N GLY A 513 28.90 -2.30 -22.31
CA GLY A 513 28.07 -1.67 -23.33
C GLY A 513 26.55 -1.88 -23.15
N GLU A 514 26.13 -2.59 -22.12
CA GLU A 514 24.73 -2.84 -21.80
C GLU A 514 24.30 -2.10 -20.52
N VAL A 515 23.04 -1.67 -20.47
CA VAL A 515 22.45 -1.08 -19.26
C VAL A 515 22.01 -2.21 -18.33
N LYS A 516 22.67 -2.34 -17.19
CA LYS A 516 22.33 -3.29 -16.12
C LYS A 516 21.73 -2.54 -14.92
N MET A 517 20.91 -3.25 -14.16
CA MET A 517 20.33 -2.74 -12.92
C MET A 517 21.16 -3.24 -11.73
N LEU A 518 21.58 -2.34 -10.85
CA LEU A 518 22.25 -2.64 -9.59
C LEU A 518 21.54 -1.94 -8.43
N ARG A 519 21.58 -2.54 -7.25
CA ARG A 519 21.11 -1.87 -6.02
C ARG A 519 21.99 -0.68 -5.68
N ALA A 520 21.42 0.34 -5.05
CA ALA A 520 22.11 1.56 -4.66
C ALA A 520 23.34 1.29 -3.76
N ASP A 521 23.30 0.27 -2.91
CA ASP A 521 24.42 -0.14 -2.05
C ASP A 521 25.52 -0.94 -2.76
N GLN A 522 25.27 -1.39 -4.00
CA GLN A 522 26.23 -2.10 -4.85
C GLN A 522 26.91 -1.17 -5.88
N VAL A 523 26.45 0.06 -6.01
CA VAL A 523 27.05 1.05 -6.91
C VAL A 523 28.42 1.47 -6.37
N ILE A 524 29.44 1.38 -7.22
CA ILE A 524 30.81 1.81 -6.90
C ILE A 524 31.15 3.12 -7.60
N ILE A 525 32.01 3.92 -6.97
CA ILE A 525 32.49 5.19 -7.51
C ILE A 525 33.25 4.92 -8.83
N GLY A 526 32.90 5.67 -9.89
CA GLY A 526 33.51 5.55 -11.21
C GLY A 526 32.72 4.67 -12.20
N GLN A 527 31.66 3.98 -11.76
CA GLN A 527 30.75 3.30 -12.70
C GLN A 527 30.03 4.30 -13.62
N MET A 528 29.91 3.92 -14.89
CA MET A 528 29.15 4.68 -15.87
C MET A 528 27.67 4.48 -15.63
N MET A 529 26.89 5.56 -15.67
CA MET A 529 25.43 5.52 -15.52
C MET A 529 24.80 6.19 -16.74
N PRO A 530 23.69 5.66 -17.27
CA PRO A 530 23.02 6.27 -18.41
C PRO A 530 22.41 7.62 -18.00
N SER A 531 22.46 8.59 -18.92
CA SER A 531 21.90 9.92 -18.72
C SER A 531 21.11 10.34 -19.97
N PRO A 532 19.93 10.97 -19.81
CA PRO A 532 19.14 11.44 -20.94
C PRO A 532 19.94 12.45 -21.78
N ARG A 533 19.78 12.37 -23.11
CA ARG A 533 20.39 13.35 -24.05
C ARG A 533 19.50 14.54 -24.35
N HIS A 534 18.21 14.40 -24.08
CA HIS A 534 17.16 15.37 -24.42
C HIS A 534 15.93 15.12 -23.55
N LEU A 535 15.21 16.18 -23.16
CA LEU A 535 13.90 16.07 -22.49
C LEU A 535 12.77 16.50 -23.46
N PRO A 536 11.83 15.60 -23.81
CA PRO A 536 10.77 15.87 -24.79
C PRO A 536 9.58 16.62 -24.19
N ILE A 537 9.85 17.79 -23.61
CA ILE A 537 8.82 18.66 -23.03
C ILE A 537 8.55 19.80 -24.02
N LEU A 538 7.34 19.84 -24.58
CA LEU A 538 6.92 20.87 -25.53
C LEU A 538 6.59 22.20 -24.82
N GLY A 539 5.94 22.09 -23.65
CA GLY A 539 5.45 23.21 -22.86
C GLY A 539 4.20 23.86 -23.44
N GLU A 540 3.52 24.64 -22.62
CA GLU A 540 2.29 25.37 -22.97
C GLU A 540 2.38 26.84 -22.52
N THR A 541 1.36 27.64 -22.80
CA THR A 541 1.24 29.02 -22.29
C THR A 541 0.53 28.96 -20.94
N GLN A 542 1.06 29.67 -19.94
CA GLN A 542 0.55 29.65 -18.57
C GLN A 542 -0.25 30.92 -18.29
N HIS A 543 -1.37 30.73 -17.61
CA HIS A 543 -2.27 31.79 -17.21
C HIS A 543 -2.10 32.12 -15.73
N PHE A 544 -2.20 33.41 -15.39
CA PHE A 544 -2.02 33.89 -14.02
C PHE A 544 -3.37 34.05 -13.32
N SER A 545 -3.36 33.89 -12.01
CA SER A 545 -4.58 33.95 -11.18
C SER A 545 -4.87 35.36 -10.67
N THR A 546 -3.85 36.20 -10.60
CA THR A 546 -3.93 37.57 -10.08
C THR A 546 -4.69 38.49 -11.04
N ALA A 547 -5.84 39.02 -10.61
CA ALA A 547 -6.55 40.04 -11.35
C ALA A 547 -6.15 41.46 -10.88
N GLN A 548 -6.32 42.45 -11.76
CA GLN A 548 -6.05 43.87 -11.45
C GLN A 548 -6.66 44.32 -10.12
N LYS A 549 -7.91 43.93 -9.87
CA LYS A 549 -8.66 44.25 -8.65
C LYS A 549 -7.98 43.76 -7.37
N ASP A 550 -7.19 42.69 -7.44
CA ASP A 550 -6.65 42.02 -6.25
C ASP A 550 -5.36 42.68 -5.73
N ILE A 551 -4.72 43.50 -6.57
CA ILE A 551 -3.48 44.22 -6.26
C ILE A 551 -3.63 45.74 -6.37
N PHE A 552 -4.82 46.22 -6.77
CA PHE A 552 -5.15 47.63 -6.95
C PHE A 552 -4.90 48.43 -5.68
N ASN A 553 -4.10 49.49 -5.79
CA ASN A 553 -3.83 50.42 -4.70
C ASN A 553 -4.43 51.79 -5.05
N PRO A 554 -5.50 52.24 -4.37
CA PRO A 554 -6.16 53.51 -4.66
C PRO A 554 -5.27 54.74 -4.39
N ARG A 555 -4.13 54.57 -3.70
CA ARG A 555 -3.17 55.63 -3.41
C ARG A 555 -1.97 55.63 -4.37
N ALA A 556 -1.94 54.76 -5.38
CA ALA A 556 -0.87 54.71 -6.37
C ALA A 556 -0.97 55.91 -7.33
N SER A 557 0.16 56.54 -7.65
CA SER A 557 0.23 57.64 -8.61
C SER A 557 0.13 57.18 -10.06
N GLN A 558 0.49 55.92 -10.34
CA GLN A 558 0.39 55.26 -11.63
C GLN A 558 -0.01 53.81 -11.38
N HIS A 559 -1.02 53.35 -12.11
CA HIS A 559 -1.47 51.96 -12.07
C HIS A 559 -0.76 51.14 -13.15
N ILE A 560 -0.45 49.88 -12.84
CA ILE A 560 0.17 48.97 -13.81
C ILE A 560 -0.88 48.23 -14.62
N LEU A 561 -0.50 47.74 -15.81
CA LEU A 561 -1.22 46.66 -16.49
C LEU A 561 -0.82 45.31 -15.87
N VAL A 562 -1.79 44.44 -15.60
CA VAL A 562 -1.52 43.08 -15.10
C VAL A 562 -1.63 42.09 -16.25
N PRO A 563 -0.56 41.36 -16.60
CA PRO A 563 -0.61 40.35 -17.65
C PRO A 563 -1.50 39.18 -17.21
N MET A 564 -2.27 38.62 -18.15
CA MET A 564 -3.15 37.46 -17.91
C MET A 564 -2.48 36.12 -18.22
N HIS A 565 -1.38 36.15 -19.00
CA HIS A 565 -0.62 34.97 -19.40
C HIS A 565 0.86 35.33 -19.56
N ASN A 566 1.72 34.31 -19.61
CA ASN A 566 3.12 34.49 -19.96
C ASN A 566 3.32 34.67 -21.47
N ASP A 567 4.42 35.34 -21.81
CA ASP A 567 4.89 35.54 -23.16
C ASP A 567 6.43 35.64 -23.18
N ALA A 568 7.03 35.72 -24.36
CA ALA A 568 8.48 35.80 -24.49
C ALA A 568 9.11 36.97 -23.71
N LYS A 569 8.43 38.13 -23.66
CA LYS A 569 8.93 39.33 -22.96
C LYS A 569 8.93 39.13 -21.44
N LEU A 570 7.90 38.49 -20.88
CA LEU A 570 7.86 38.17 -19.46
C LEU A 570 8.96 37.18 -19.08
N TYR A 571 9.22 36.16 -19.90
CA TYR A 571 10.34 35.25 -19.66
C TYR A 571 11.70 35.96 -19.70
N ARG A 572 11.91 36.89 -20.65
CA ARG A 572 13.10 37.74 -20.68
C ARG A 572 13.26 38.52 -19.37
N LEU A 573 12.18 39.16 -18.93
CA LEU A 573 12.14 39.95 -17.70
C LEU A 573 12.47 39.10 -16.47
N ILE A 574 11.92 37.89 -16.36
CA ILE A 574 12.22 36.97 -15.27
C ILE A 574 13.71 36.57 -15.27
N GLY A 575 14.32 36.35 -16.43
CA GLY A 575 15.76 36.04 -16.51
C GLY A 575 16.66 37.19 -16.03
N TYR A 576 16.30 38.45 -16.32
CA TYR A 576 16.98 39.63 -15.76
C TYR A 576 16.83 39.73 -14.24
N LEU A 577 15.63 39.45 -13.72
CA LEU A 577 15.40 39.50 -12.28
C LEU A 577 16.10 38.38 -11.51
N LEU A 578 16.20 37.19 -12.11
CA LEU A 578 16.91 36.05 -11.53
C LEU A 578 18.42 36.31 -11.45
N SER A 579 19.00 36.96 -12.46
CA SER A 579 20.42 37.35 -12.47
C SER A 579 20.69 38.52 -11.53
N GLU A 580 20.39 39.75 -11.97
CA GLU A 580 20.77 40.99 -11.28
C GLU A 580 19.59 41.76 -10.66
N GLY A 581 18.41 41.13 -10.57
CA GLY A 581 17.25 41.71 -9.90
C GLY A 581 17.43 41.88 -8.39
N SER A 582 16.99 43.02 -7.86
CA SER A 582 16.95 43.33 -6.43
C SER A 582 15.58 43.88 -6.03
N THR A 583 15.28 43.85 -4.74
CA THR A 583 13.99 44.30 -4.21
C THR A 583 14.15 45.53 -3.34
N GLU A 584 13.13 46.39 -3.34
CA GLU A 584 13.06 47.55 -2.47
C GLU A 584 12.01 47.35 -1.38
N LYS A 585 12.39 47.57 -0.12
CA LYS A 585 11.50 47.39 1.03
C LYS A 585 11.40 48.66 1.85
N ASN A 586 10.20 48.99 2.30
CA ASN A 586 9.94 50.07 3.25
C ASN A 586 9.21 49.51 4.47
N ARG A 587 9.79 49.69 5.67
CA ARG A 587 9.31 49.10 6.93
C ARG A 587 8.97 47.60 6.81
N GLY A 588 9.81 46.85 6.10
CA GLY A 588 9.66 45.41 5.87
C GLY A 588 8.70 45.02 4.74
N LYS A 589 7.86 45.93 4.23
CA LYS A 589 6.97 45.67 3.09
C LYS A 589 7.70 45.87 1.76
N LEU A 590 7.50 44.96 0.82
CA LEU A 590 8.01 45.09 -0.54
C LEU A 590 7.28 46.24 -1.25
N ILE A 591 8.04 47.18 -1.82
CA ILE A 591 7.50 48.38 -2.47
C ILE A 591 7.97 48.56 -3.92
N GLY A 592 8.91 47.72 -4.37
CA GLY A 592 9.41 47.81 -5.73
C GLY A 592 10.43 46.73 -6.09
N VAL A 593 10.69 46.64 -7.39
CA VAL A 593 11.66 45.72 -8.00
C VAL A 593 12.63 46.54 -8.83
N ASN A 594 13.91 46.21 -8.75
CA ASN A 594 14.99 46.97 -9.37
C ASN A 594 15.90 46.06 -10.18
N PHE A 595 16.48 46.58 -11.26
CA PHE A 595 17.49 45.91 -12.08
C PHE A 595 18.71 46.81 -12.20
N THR A 596 19.91 46.26 -11.99
CA THR A 596 21.16 47.04 -11.98
C THR A 596 22.20 46.38 -12.86
N ASN A 597 22.59 47.03 -13.94
CA ASN A 597 23.61 46.54 -14.86
C ASN A 597 24.49 47.71 -15.35
N LYS A 598 25.62 47.39 -15.96
CA LYS A 598 26.51 48.32 -16.66
C LYS A 598 26.22 48.42 -18.16
N ASP A 599 25.66 47.38 -18.77
CA ASP A 599 25.33 47.37 -20.19
C ASP A 599 24.03 48.14 -20.46
N VAL A 600 24.14 49.18 -21.29
CA VAL A 600 23.02 50.03 -21.70
C VAL A 600 21.99 49.26 -22.52
N GLN A 601 22.41 48.28 -23.33
CA GLN A 601 21.49 47.49 -24.14
C GLN A 601 20.57 46.62 -23.28
N LEU A 602 21.13 45.98 -22.24
CA LEU A 602 20.34 45.17 -21.30
C LEU A 602 19.39 46.05 -20.49
N LEU A 603 19.84 47.25 -20.10
CA LEU A 603 18.99 48.23 -19.41
C LEU A 603 17.82 48.71 -20.28
N ASP A 604 18.05 48.95 -21.57
CA ASP A 604 17.02 49.41 -22.49
C ASP A 604 16.03 48.30 -22.86
N ASP A 605 16.50 47.07 -23.08
CA ASP A 605 15.63 45.89 -23.28
C ASP A 605 14.76 45.60 -22.04
N PHE A 606 15.33 45.74 -20.83
CA PHE A 606 14.56 45.62 -19.58
C PHE A 606 13.49 46.71 -19.46
N LYS A 607 13.81 47.96 -19.83
CA LYS A 607 12.84 49.07 -19.84
C LYS A 607 11.70 48.81 -20.81
N GLU A 608 12.02 48.34 -22.02
CA GLU A 608 11.02 48.02 -23.04
C GLU A 608 10.09 46.90 -22.57
N CYS A 609 10.64 45.82 -22.02
CA CYS A 609 9.83 44.72 -21.46
C CYS A 609 8.90 45.21 -20.33
N MET A 610 9.42 46.02 -19.39
CA MET A 610 8.62 46.57 -18.30
C MET A 610 7.51 47.52 -18.79
N LYS A 611 7.81 48.36 -19.78
CA LYS A 611 6.84 49.27 -20.37
C LYS A 611 5.75 48.51 -21.13
N ASP A 612 6.11 47.49 -21.90
CA ASP A 612 5.14 46.78 -22.73
C ASP A 612 4.23 45.85 -21.90
N ILE A 613 4.76 45.23 -20.85
CA ILE A 613 3.99 44.29 -20.03
C ILE A 613 3.14 45.02 -18.98
N PHE A 614 3.73 46.02 -18.31
CA PHE A 614 3.15 46.64 -17.12
C PHE A 614 2.80 48.13 -17.30
N ASP A 615 3.11 48.74 -18.45
CA ASP A 615 2.93 50.17 -18.74
C ASP A 615 3.54 51.11 -17.68
N ILE A 616 4.76 50.79 -17.25
CA ILE A 616 5.49 51.53 -16.21
C ILE A 616 6.91 51.88 -16.65
N ILE A 617 7.39 53.05 -16.21
CA ILE A 617 8.72 53.59 -16.53
C ILE A 617 9.55 53.67 -15.24
N PRO A 618 10.85 53.35 -15.26
CA PRO A 618 11.67 53.39 -14.06
C PRO A 618 12.16 54.79 -13.72
N TYR A 619 12.54 54.96 -12.45
CA TYR A 619 13.52 55.96 -12.06
C TYR A 619 14.94 55.40 -12.23
N ALA A 620 15.74 56.01 -13.11
CA ALA A 620 17.13 55.60 -13.34
C ALA A 620 18.09 56.31 -12.36
N GLN A 621 18.81 55.54 -11.57
CA GLN A 621 19.82 56.03 -10.64
C GLN A 621 21.21 55.54 -11.08
N VAL A 622 22.08 56.46 -11.47
CA VAL A 622 23.48 56.15 -11.80
C VAL A 622 24.33 56.18 -10.53
N ARG A 623 25.10 55.13 -10.30
CA ARG A 623 26.08 55.04 -9.21
C ARG A 623 27.47 54.79 -9.79
N LYS A 624 28.49 55.35 -9.13
CA LYS A 624 29.89 55.18 -9.50
C LYS A 624 30.56 54.33 -8.43
N ASP A 625 30.78 53.06 -8.73
CA ASP A 625 31.50 52.13 -7.87
C ASP A 625 32.83 51.77 -8.56
N ASP A 626 33.96 51.91 -7.85
CA ASP A 626 35.29 51.43 -8.23
C ASP A 626 35.63 51.51 -9.74
N TYR A 627 35.51 52.72 -10.31
CA TYR A 627 35.84 53.09 -11.70
C TYR A 627 34.86 52.66 -12.82
N GLU A 628 33.76 51.95 -12.52
CA GLU A 628 32.72 51.61 -13.52
C GLU A 628 31.38 52.31 -13.20
N LEU A 629 30.69 52.81 -14.23
CA LEU A 629 29.35 53.39 -14.10
C LEU A 629 28.30 52.27 -14.15
N ARG A 630 27.51 52.15 -13.07
CA ARG A 630 26.36 51.23 -13.02
C ARG A 630 25.07 52.03 -12.96
N THR A 631 24.08 51.59 -13.72
CA THR A 631 22.75 52.22 -13.71
C THR A 631 21.76 51.26 -13.08
N MET A 632 21.06 51.73 -12.05
CA MET A 632 19.98 51.02 -11.39
C MET A 632 18.65 51.57 -11.89
N LEU A 633 17.83 50.72 -12.49
CA LEU A 633 16.45 51.01 -12.86
C LEU A 633 15.55 50.64 -11.70
N ARG A 634 14.87 51.63 -11.12
CA ARG A 634 14.00 51.44 -9.95
C ARG A 634 12.53 51.55 -10.32
N TYR A 635 11.77 50.50 -10.03
CA TYR A 635 10.32 50.46 -10.24
C TYR A 635 9.61 50.40 -8.89
N THR A 636 9.34 51.57 -8.32
CA THR A 636 8.66 51.71 -7.04
C THR A 636 7.15 51.69 -7.25
N SER A 637 6.57 50.48 -7.34
CA SER A 637 5.13 50.26 -7.40
C SER A 637 4.73 49.13 -6.46
N THR A 638 3.81 49.42 -5.54
CA THR A 638 3.24 48.40 -4.64
C THR A 638 2.38 47.38 -5.40
N GLU A 639 1.72 47.80 -6.48
CA GLU A 639 0.92 46.89 -7.32
C GLU A 639 1.84 45.88 -8.01
N LEU A 640 2.94 46.36 -8.60
CA LEU A 640 3.95 45.52 -9.24
C LEU A 640 4.61 44.56 -8.23
N ALA A 641 5.00 45.09 -7.07
CA ALA A 641 5.54 44.28 -5.98
C ALA A 641 4.58 43.15 -5.57
N ASN A 642 3.29 43.46 -5.38
CA ASN A 642 2.27 42.48 -5.01
C ASN A 642 2.07 41.43 -6.11
N PHE A 643 2.10 41.82 -7.39
CA PHE A 643 2.01 40.89 -8.51
C PHE A 643 3.17 39.88 -8.49
N PHE A 644 4.42 40.35 -8.43
CA PHE A 644 5.58 39.46 -8.36
C PHE A 644 5.59 38.62 -7.09
N GLU A 645 5.17 39.16 -5.93
CA GLU A 645 5.11 38.39 -4.69
C GLU A 645 4.11 37.24 -4.77
N ARG A 646 2.97 37.43 -5.45
CA ARG A 646 1.93 36.41 -5.61
C ARG A 646 2.26 35.36 -6.67
N GLU A 647 2.69 35.79 -7.85
CA GLU A 647 2.88 34.87 -9.00
C GLU A 647 4.32 34.34 -9.07
N PHE A 648 5.33 35.13 -8.67
CA PHE A 648 6.75 34.85 -8.90
C PHE A 648 7.65 35.13 -7.69
N GLY A 649 7.13 34.92 -6.47
CA GLY A 649 7.83 35.29 -5.24
C GLY A 649 9.24 34.68 -5.11
N SER A 650 9.48 33.53 -5.74
CA SER A 650 10.78 32.86 -5.78
C SER A 650 11.90 33.68 -6.45
N VAL A 651 11.56 34.54 -7.40
CA VAL A 651 12.49 35.41 -8.13
C VAL A 651 12.98 36.56 -7.24
N LEU A 652 12.15 36.96 -6.27
CA LEU A 652 12.41 38.08 -5.35
C LEU A 652 13.22 37.70 -4.11
N LEU A 653 13.56 36.41 -3.95
CA LEU A 653 14.35 35.91 -2.83
C LEU A 653 15.81 36.37 -2.90
N LYS A 654 16.57 36.11 -1.83
CA LYS A 654 18.02 36.32 -1.79
C LYS A 654 18.74 35.37 -2.74
N SER A 655 19.94 35.74 -3.20
CA SER A 655 20.69 35.04 -4.26
C SER A 655 20.98 33.55 -3.98
N ASP A 656 21.00 33.11 -2.73
CA ASP A 656 21.16 31.71 -2.33
C ASP A 656 19.88 30.87 -2.43
N SER A 657 18.72 31.54 -2.47
CA SER A 657 17.39 30.93 -2.39
C SER A 657 16.54 31.18 -3.66
N LYS A 658 16.98 32.10 -4.55
CA LYS A 658 16.33 32.37 -5.84
C LYS A 658 16.18 31.09 -6.66
N HIS A 659 15.06 30.95 -7.34
CA HIS A 659 14.80 29.85 -8.27
C HIS A 659 13.70 30.23 -9.26
N ILE A 660 13.70 29.56 -10.41
CA ILE A 660 12.66 29.73 -11.44
C ILE A 660 11.34 29.21 -10.86
N PRO A 661 10.25 30.00 -10.94
CA PRO A 661 8.91 29.57 -10.53
C PRO A 661 8.48 28.28 -11.25
N ASP A 662 7.90 27.33 -10.52
CA ASP A 662 7.54 26.01 -11.07
C ASP A 662 6.48 26.10 -12.19
N ILE A 663 5.70 27.18 -12.22
CA ILE A 663 4.78 27.49 -13.33
C ILE A 663 5.53 27.81 -14.63
N LEU A 664 6.66 28.52 -14.57
CA LEU A 664 7.45 28.90 -15.74
C LEU A 664 8.34 27.75 -16.25
N MET A 665 8.58 26.73 -15.41
CA MET A 665 9.19 25.48 -15.87
C MET A 665 8.30 24.75 -16.90
N GLN A 666 7.01 25.09 -17.05
CA GLN A 666 6.10 24.47 -18.02
C GLN A 666 6.01 25.23 -19.35
N GLY A 667 6.79 26.30 -19.51
CA GLY A 667 6.76 27.17 -20.69
C GLY A 667 7.15 26.50 -22.00
N LYS A 668 6.71 27.12 -23.10
CA LYS A 668 7.15 26.77 -24.46
C LYS A 668 8.66 26.95 -24.60
N LYS A 669 9.28 26.14 -25.47
CA LYS A 669 10.73 26.23 -25.74
C LYS A 669 11.18 27.63 -26.19
N SER A 670 10.38 28.35 -26.98
CA SER A 670 10.68 29.72 -27.40
C SER A 670 10.82 30.68 -26.22
N ASP A 671 9.95 30.52 -25.22
CA ASP A 671 9.87 31.46 -24.09
C ASP A 671 10.96 31.12 -23.07
N ILE A 672 11.19 29.83 -22.84
CA ILE A 672 12.34 29.35 -22.05
C ILE A 672 13.67 29.83 -22.66
N ALA A 673 13.82 29.78 -23.98
CA ALA A 673 15.03 30.26 -24.65
C ALA A 673 15.29 31.74 -24.35
N ASN A 674 14.24 32.56 -24.35
CA ASN A 674 14.31 33.97 -24.00
C ASN A 674 14.74 34.22 -22.54
N MET A 675 14.23 33.44 -21.60
CA MET A 675 14.66 33.50 -20.18
C MET A 675 16.11 33.06 -20.01
N LEU A 676 16.52 31.97 -20.67
CA LEU A 676 17.91 31.51 -20.61
C LEU A 676 18.86 32.53 -21.22
N LEU A 677 18.49 33.15 -22.35
CA LEU A 677 19.28 34.20 -22.99
C LEU A 677 19.57 35.36 -22.02
N THR A 678 18.55 35.95 -21.39
CA THR A 678 18.76 37.09 -20.49
C THR A 678 19.48 36.70 -19.19
N LEU A 679 19.27 35.47 -18.72
CA LEU A 679 19.93 34.94 -17.54
C LEU A 679 21.43 34.68 -17.77
N PHE A 680 21.82 34.20 -18.95
CA PHE A 680 23.22 34.04 -19.36
C PHE A 680 23.88 35.37 -19.76
N GLU A 681 23.13 36.37 -20.22
CA GLU A 681 23.67 37.73 -20.41
C GLU A 681 24.00 38.44 -19.08
N GLY A 682 23.22 38.17 -18.03
CA GLY A 682 23.46 38.73 -16.69
C GLY A 682 24.67 38.10 -15.99
N ASP A 683 24.55 36.84 -15.54
CA ASP A 683 25.60 36.18 -14.74
C ASP A 683 26.41 35.12 -15.52
N GLY A 684 26.19 35.01 -16.82
CA GLY A 684 26.93 34.08 -17.67
C GLY A 684 28.33 34.62 -18.01
N HIS A 685 29.24 33.70 -18.31
CA HIS A 685 30.58 34.03 -18.79
C HIS A 685 31.03 33.01 -19.83
N VAL A 686 31.79 33.49 -20.81
CA VAL A 686 32.46 32.64 -21.79
C VAL A 686 33.94 32.61 -21.44
N ALA A 687 34.47 31.41 -21.21
CA ALA A 687 35.89 31.20 -20.93
C ALA A 687 36.51 30.32 -22.00
N GLN A 688 37.66 30.75 -22.52
CA GLN A 688 38.51 29.93 -23.36
C GLN A 688 39.67 29.38 -22.52
N LYS A 689 39.65 28.08 -22.22
CA LYS A 689 40.78 27.41 -21.57
C LYS A 689 41.48 26.55 -22.62
N THR A 690 42.70 26.93 -23.00
CA THR A 690 43.46 26.30 -24.10
C THR A 690 42.70 26.31 -25.45
N ARG A 691 42.30 25.14 -25.98
CA ARG A 691 41.59 24.96 -27.26
C ARG A 691 40.08 24.71 -27.12
N THR A 692 39.54 24.74 -25.91
CA THR A 692 38.11 24.46 -25.66
C THR A 692 37.40 25.70 -25.12
N LEU A 693 36.35 26.11 -25.82
CA LEU A 693 35.39 27.10 -25.35
C LEU A 693 34.49 26.49 -24.28
N ARG A 694 34.09 27.30 -23.30
CA ARG A 694 33.15 26.94 -22.25
C ARG A 694 32.21 28.12 -22.02
N ILE A 695 30.91 27.83 -22.00
CA ILE A 695 29.89 28.77 -21.53
C ILE A 695 29.54 28.35 -20.11
N GLY A 696 29.68 29.27 -19.16
CA GLY A 696 29.44 29.05 -17.75
C GLY A 696 28.38 29.98 -17.20
N TYR A 697 27.52 29.49 -16.30
CA TYR A 697 26.62 30.30 -15.48
C TYR A 697 26.88 30.00 -14.01
N GLY A 698 27.05 31.02 -13.17
CA GLY A 698 27.33 30.86 -11.74
C GLY A 698 26.22 31.42 -10.86
N SER A 699 25.82 30.68 -9.83
CA SER A 699 24.87 31.15 -8.82
C SER A 699 25.14 30.51 -7.45
N ASN A 700 24.73 31.20 -6.38
CA ASN A 700 24.77 30.65 -5.03
C ASN A 700 23.56 29.74 -4.73
N SER A 701 22.51 29.79 -5.58
CA SER A 701 21.37 28.89 -5.48
C SER A 701 21.62 27.59 -6.23
N ARG A 702 21.69 26.49 -5.49
CA ARG A 702 21.79 25.14 -6.07
C ARG A 702 20.57 24.80 -6.94
N ARG A 703 19.37 25.14 -6.45
CA ARG A 703 18.10 24.87 -7.13
C ARG A 703 18.04 25.56 -8.49
N LEU A 704 18.48 26.81 -8.59
CA LEU A 704 18.48 27.56 -9.85
C LEU A 704 19.40 26.91 -10.89
N VAL A 705 20.60 26.51 -10.47
CA VAL A 705 21.59 25.83 -11.34
C VAL A 705 21.09 24.46 -11.81
N GLU A 706 20.42 23.70 -10.93
CA GLU A 706 19.74 22.45 -11.31
C GLU A 706 18.63 22.72 -12.33
N GLN A 707 17.72 23.67 -12.08
CA GLN A 707 16.65 24.03 -13.03
C GLN A 707 17.21 24.46 -14.40
N ILE A 708 18.27 25.25 -14.44
CA ILE A 708 18.93 25.64 -15.70
C ILE A 708 19.46 24.42 -16.44
N GLN A 709 20.10 23.48 -15.74
CA GLN A 709 20.57 22.24 -16.36
C GLN A 709 19.40 21.42 -16.96
N ASP A 710 18.24 21.36 -16.30
CA ASP A 710 17.05 20.68 -16.83
C ASP A 710 16.46 21.40 -18.06
N LEU A 711 16.42 22.74 -18.04
CA LEU A 711 15.96 23.53 -19.17
C LEU A 711 16.89 23.42 -20.38
N LEU A 712 18.21 23.44 -20.17
CA LEU A 712 19.21 23.21 -21.23
C LEU A 712 19.02 21.82 -21.87
N LEU A 713 18.68 20.81 -21.07
CA LEU A 713 18.43 19.46 -21.56
C LEU A 713 17.20 19.38 -22.48
N ARG A 714 16.20 20.27 -22.37
CA ARG A 714 15.08 20.38 -23.33
C ARG A 714 15.50 20.81 -24.74
N PHE A 715 16.65 21.46 -24.85
CA PHE A 715 17.31 21.81 -26.13
C PHE A 715 18.37 20.78 -26.54
N GLY A 716 18.53 19.71 -25.76
CA GLY A 716 19.55 18.70 -25.97
C GLY A 716 20.97 19.24 -25.72
N ILE A 717 21.10 20.24 -24.86
CA ILE A 717 22.38 20.82 -24.48
C ILE A 717 22.83 20.14 -23.19
N LEU A 718 23.88 19.33 -23.27
CA LEU A 718 24.47 18.67 -22.11
C LEU A 718 25.33 19.66 -21.32
N SER A 719 25.13 19.71 -20.02
CA SER A 719 25.87 20.57 -19.11
C SER A 719 26.24 19.84 -17.83
N SER A 720 27.24 20.35 -17.12
CA SER A 720 27.75 19.80 -15.85
C SER A 720 27.72 20.85 -14.76
N ILE A 721 27.31 20.44 -13.55
CA ILE A 721 27.32 21.30 -12.37
C ILE A 721 28.63 21.06 -11.61
N THR A 722 29.33 22.15 -11.31
CA THR A 722 30.54 22.15 -10.48
C THR A 722 30.33 23.07 -9.29
N THR A 723 30.91 22.72 -8.14
CA THR A 723 30.81 23.52 -6.91
C THR A 723 32.19 24.05 -6.51
N PHE A 724 32.29 25.35 -6.26
CA PHE A 724 33.52 25.99 -5.78
C PHE A 724 33.17 27.06 -4.74
N GLN A 725 33.75 26.97 -3.53
CA GLN A 725 33.61 27.98 -2.46
C GLN A 725 32.16 28.46 -2.23
N LYS A 726 31.20 27.52 -2.14
CA LYS A 726 29.75 27.74 -1.97
C LYS A 726 28.99 28.31 -3.18
N THR A 727 29.64 28.52 -4.32
CA THR A 727 29.00 28.87 -5.59
C THR A 727 28.87 27.64 -6.48
N TYR A 728 27.71 27.47 -7.11
CA TYR A 728 27.41 26.44 -8.08
C TYR A 728 27.54 27.00 -9.48
N LYS A 729 28.19 26.26 -10.38
CA LYS A 729 28.38 26.67 -11.77
C LYS A 729 27.87 25.61 -12.73
N VAL A 730 26.96 25.98 -13.62
CA VAL A 730 26.60 25.20 -14.81
C VAL A 730 27.65 25.45 -15.87
N ASN A 731 28.26 24.41 -16.42
CA ASN A 731 29.22 24.50 -17.51
C ASN A 731 28.70 23.74 -18.73
N ILE A 732 28.60 24.45 -19.85
CA ILE A 732 28.35 23.90 -21.18
C ILE A 732 29.69 23.77 -21.89
N THR A 733 30.01 22.56 -22.31
CA THR A 733 31.28 22.23 -22.98
C THR A 733 31.03 21.29 -24.15
N GLY A 734 31.97 21.24 -25.10
CA GLY A 734 31.85 20.45 -26.32
C GLY A 734 31.23 21.24 -27.47
N HIS A 735 31.74 21.01 -28.68
CA HIS A 735 31.40 21.78 -29.88
C HIS A 735 29.90 21.75 -30.18
N ASP A 736 29.28 20.56 -30.13
CA ASP A 736 27.85 20.39 -30.44
C ASP A 736 26.94 21.10 -29.44
N ASN A 737 27.27 21.04 -28.16
CA ASN A 737 26.48 21.70 -27.10
C ASN A 737 26.54 23.22 -27.24
N ILE A 738 27.73 23.76 -27.53
CA ILE A 738 27.93 25.20 -27.74
C ILE A 738 27.20 25.66 -29.01
N ARG A 739 27.29 24.89 -30.10
CA ARG A 739 26.55 25.18 -31.34
C ARG A 739 25.04 25.16 -31.12
N ARG A 740 24.52 24.18 -30.37
CA ARG A 740 23.09 24.13 -30.00
C ARG A 740 22.69 25.33 -29.13
N PHE A 741 23.52 25.70 -28.16
CA PHE A 741 23.29 26.89 -27.35
C PHE A 741 23.18 28.15 -28.21
N LEU A 742 24.12 28.38 -29.12
CA LEU A 742 24.11 29.54 -30.02
C LEU A 742 22.90 29.55 -30.96
N ASN A 743 22.50 28.39 -31.49
CA ASN A 743 21.39 28.29 -32.43
C ASN A 743 20.02 28.42 -31.76
N CYS A 744 19.85 27.90 -30.54
CA CYS A 744 18.55 27.81 -29.88
C CYS A 744 18.31 28.92 -28.85
N ILE A 745 19.36 29.41 -28.19
CA ILE A 745 19.29 30.40 -27.11
C ILE A 745 20.01 31.68 -27.57
N GLY A 746 21.29 31.58 -27.92
CA GLY A 746 22.09 32.71 -28.39
C GLY A 746 22.54 33.68 -27.30
N PHE A 747 23.11 34.80 -27.75
CA PHE A 747 23.49 35.97 -26.95
C PHE A 747 22.93 37.21 -27.66
N MET A 748 22.56 38.25 -26.91
CA MET A 748 22.18 39.56 -27.44
C MET A 748 23.39 40.29 -27.99
N ASN A 749 24.52 40.20 -27.28
CA ASN A 749 25.79 40.74 -27.74
C ASN A 749 26.56 39.66 -28.54
N LYS A 750 26.97 40.03 -29.77
CA LYS A 750 27.64 39.13 -30.72
C LYS A 750 28.99 38.62 -30.26
#